data_AF-A0A1S3I9Z1-F1
#
_entry.id   AF-A0A1S3I9Z1-F1
#
_cell.length_a   1.000
_cell.length_b   1.000
_cell.length_c   1.000
_cell.angle_alpha   90.00
_cell.angle_beta   90.00
_cell.angle_gamma   90.00
#
_symmetry.space_group_name_H-M   'P 1'
#
loop_
_entity.id
_entity.type
_entity.pdbx_description
1 polymer ?
#
loop_
_entity_poly.entity_id
_entity_poly.type
_entity_poly.pdbx_seq_one_letter_code
_entity_poly.pdbx_strand_id
1 'polypeptide(L)'
;MKILGILLFCVGLVQGDIYFHNPRGSNNRLDERGRARNNANRMFDSQNNDRGGYNVGSVYYYAGSELQMEWTNQHSCGNPNNHCELIIQYMCDEKMRDGATTSTIPDNPMNCANYDCNTDTKYGMNEDFEYYLNCRTRERNKGLFLADQKPKGHTAIYTRQNPGGTRRGYECPEERDYYPYWHPSPWVDVAVMTNNATRCPYYQEESANVKSRWACVLPRSVLVMNYRRGIVVPNNKEDCEAFVWPPNNPNGTRGVWTEFPAHGVAPPECRETEWSRDNHLGNGLGGYPNLYNWTIPEINHDTCVLRIRYNISTNDYDAWNTNSSANEKRRNQGSGIDLSEQVGFASMEEAKAKGFVLENNPVVKIFDDVDVDLRLAINTAQYGRTFQDRSHTFAIEPRTSDLVGVTIHNLNVRGKRGNIVQVYPAVEYDFVPNTLHAANGDYVHFQWTGSNTNPNNNDGQGQAGTDRSNVVLQDAQLYPEGSGLTSGQKFGHWGRSYPQHINNVTFLGLPKQDLQRLALLMPNQFRGEMSELDDAGTYFDLGPRKITRTGTYHYMCTRNNNFSNRSQKGKIVCSEGASTVKAIGWNGGNVTLGDGKAAVIVSQGTFSKLVKLSVEEWKAEEGEQKVQAANQKVTVGEGYASSYIVVHPEEKFSDEGKKVTLQMKIDPGSSEIGIYRTSSSNFATWTKVDAEVNDGIAQFQVAEGGVYVARTVPQVGLIVGIVVAILVIVALVVGTVVYFKKNPNKWNNIRRSTANRV
;
A
#
# COMPACT_ATOMS: atom_id res chain seq x y z
N MET A 1 -60.64 11.88 -15.47
CA MET A 1 -59.48 12.60 -14.89
C MET A 1 -58.59 11.60 -14.17
N LYS A 2 -57.55 11.09 -14.83
CA LYS A 2 -56.56 10.19 -14.21
C LYS A 2 -55.28 11.00 -14.02
N ILE A 3 -54.93 11.25 -12.75
CA ILE A 3 -53.69 11.91 -12.35
C ILE A 3 -52.55 10.92 -12.62
N LEU A 4 -51.78 11.17 -13.67
CA LEU A 4 -50.53 10.47 -13.94
C LEU A 4 -49.45 11.15 -13.09
N GLY A 5 -49.23 10.65 -11.89
CA GLY A 5 -48.15 11.10 -11.01
C GLY A 5 -46.80 10.65 -11.60
N ILE A 6 -46.01 11.61 -12.07
CA ILE A 6 -44.61 11.43 -12.43
C ILE A 6 -43.82 11.18 -11.14
N LEU A 7 -43.58 9.91 -10.83
CA LEU A 7 -42.54 9.49 -9.87
C LEU A 7 -41.25 9.27 -10.66
N LEU A 8 -40.61 10.38 -11.05
CA LEU A 8 -39.19 10.40 -11.38
C LEU A 8 -38.43 10.24 -10.05
N PHE A 9 -38.26 9.00 -9.58
CA PHE A 9 -37.27 8.74 -8.56
C PHE A 9 -35.89 9.00 -9.19
N CYS A 10 -35.28 10.12 -8.82
CA CYS A 10 -33.88 10.37 -9.03
C CYS A 10 -33.09 9.23 -8.38
N VAL A 11 -32.72 8.22 -9.16
CA VAL A 11 -31.67 7.26 -8.79
C VAL A 11 -30.37 8.05 -8.87
N GLY A 12 -30.08 8.79 -7.80
CA GLY A 12 -28.72 9.25 -7.54
C GLY A 12 -27.91 8.00 -7.29
N LEU A 13 -27.24 7.48 -8.34
CA LEU A 13 -26.13 6.57 -8.14
C LEU A 13 -25.16 7.31 -7.24
N VAL A 14 -24.92 6.78 -6.03
CA VAL A 14 -23.84 7.27 -5.19
C VAL A 14 -22.57 7.03 -6.01
N GLN A 15 -22.02 8.13 -6.51
CA GLN A 15 -20.77 8.19 -7.24
C GLN A 15 -19.74 8.64 -6.21
N GLY A 16 -18.84 7.76 -5.77
CA GLY A 16 -17.75 8.19 -4.92
C GLY A 16 -17.11 7.17 -4.01
N ASP A 17 -16.44 6.15 -4.54
CA ASP A 17 -16.14 4.98 -3.70
C ASP A 17 -14.65 4.67 -3.52
N ILE A 18 -13.75 5.20 -4.35
CA ILE A 18 -12.31 5.22 -4.07
C ILE A 18 -11.60 6.45 -4.64
N TYR A 19 -10.91 7.23 -3.81
CA TYR A 19 -10.15 8.42 -4.24
C TYR A 19 -8.67 8.23 -3.95
N PHE A 20 -7.85 8.33 -5.00
CA PHE A 20 -6.42 8.10 -4.86
C PHE A 20 -5.67 9.41 -4.61
N HIS A 21 -4.93 9.50 -3.50
CA HIS A 21 -4.36 10.76 -3.00
C HIS A 21 -2.85 10.87 -3.27
N ASN A 22 -2.10 9.77 -3.18
CA ASN A 22 -0.68 9.72 -3.53
C ASN A 22 -0.30 8.40 -4.22
N PRO A 23 0.37 8.44 -5.38
CA PRO A 23 0.49 9.59 -6.28
C PRO A 23 -0.90 10.15 -6.67
N ARG A 24 -0.94 11.40 -7.13
CA ARG A 24 -2.21 12.11 -7.31
C ARG A 24 -3.16 11.42 -8.28
N GLY A 25 -4.33 11.00 -7.79
CA GLY A 25 -5.42 10.48 -8.59
C GLY A 25 -6.02 11.53 -9.53
N SER A 26 -6.15 11.17 -10.80
CA SER A 26 -6.74 12.03 -11.83
C SER A 26 -8.26 12.05 -11.73
N ASN A 27 -8.92 10.91 -11.46
CA ASN A 27 -10.37 10.78 -11.53
C ASN A 27 -10.97 11.34 -12.85
N ASN A 28 -10.28 11.16 -13.99
CA ASN A 28 -10.54 11.79 -15.30
C ASN A 28 -10.32 13.31 -15.38
N ARG A 29 -9.90 13.96 -14.31
CA ARG A 29 -9.56 15.39 -14.28
C ARG A 29 -8.26 15.65 -15.06
N LEU A 30 -8.14 16.83 -15.65
CA LEU A 30 -6.94 17.37 -16.30
C LEU A 30 -6.56 18.69 -15.60
N ASP A 31 -6.93 19.85 -16.13
CA ASP A 31 -6.53 21.17 -15.62
C ASP A 31 -7.75 22.09 -15.43
N GLU A 32 -8.90 21.53 -15.07
CA GLU A 32 -10.17 22.26 -15.03
C GLU A 32 -10.27 23.26 -13.87
N ARG A 33 -10.82 24.46 -14.14
CA ARG A 33 -11.13 25.49 -13.12
C ARG A 33 -12.37 25.20 -12.28
N GLY A 34 -13.20 24.25 -12.69
CA GLY A 34 -14.39 23.82 -11.94
C GLY A 34 -14.01 22.92 -10.77
N ARG A 35 -14.87 22.87 -9.74
CA ARG A 35 -14.70 21.93 -8.60
C ARG A 35 -14.87 20.47 -9.04
N ALA A 36 -15.76 20.22 -10.00
CA ALA A 36 -15.97 18.95 -10.66
C ALA A 36 -15.05 18.81 -11.88
N ARG A 37 -14.68 17.58 -12.25
CA ARG A 37 -14.12 17.24 -13.57
C ARG A 37 -15.12 17.62 -14.66
N ASN A 38 -14.63 18.00 -15.85
CA ASN A 38 -15.52 18.40 -16.95
C ASN A 38 -16.10 17.20 -17.72
N ASN A 39 -15.44 16.04 -17.70
CA ASN A 39 -15.84 14.88 -18.49
C ASN A 39 -15.49 13.55 -17.79
N ALA A 40 -16.50 12.86 -17.27
CA ALA A 40 -16.35 11.55 -16.64
C ALA A 40 -16.00 10.40 -17.61
N ASN A 41 -16.10 10.63 -18.92
CA ASN A 41 -15.82 9.62 -19.95
C ASN A 41 -14.46 9.83 -20.63
N ARG A 42 -13.59 10.70 -20.09
CA ARG A 42 -12.37 11.13 -20.77
C ARG A 42 -11.39 9.98 -21.01
N MET A 43 -10.99 9.27 -19.96
CA MET A 43 -9.96 8.22 -20.00
C MET A 43 -10.47 6.85 -19.52
N PHE A 44 -11.21 6.78 -18.41
CA PHE A 44 -11.64 5.51 -17.79
C PHE A 44 -12.94 5.65 -16.98
N ASP A 45 -13.56 4.54 -16.56
CA ASP A 45 -14.70 4.57 -15.64
C ASP A 45 -14.26 4.59 -14.18
N SER A 46 -14.18 5.77 -13.57
CA SER A 46 -13.81 5.81 -12.16
C SER A 46 -14.94 5.36 -11.23
N GLN A 47 -16.20 5.51 -11.68
CA GLN A 47 -17.41 5.35 -10.84
C GLN A 47 -17.43 6.29 -9.60
N ASN A 48 -16.49 7.24 -9.53
CA ASN A 48 -16.36 8.19 -8.42
C ASN A 48 -17.12 9.49 -8.67
N ASN A 49 -17.28 10.27 -7.60
CA ASN A 49 -17.84 11.62 -7.64
C ASN A 49 -17.04 12.52 -8.58
N ASP A 50 -17.73 13.36 -9.35
CA ASP A 50 -17.08 14.31 -10.25
C ASP A 50 -16.15 15.30 -9.54
N ARG A 51 -16.36 15.57 -8.24
CA ARG A 51 -15.52 16.49 -7.43
C ARG A 51 -14.23 15.87 -6.88
N GLY A 52 -14.04 14.56 -7.05
CA GLY A 52 -12.78 13.88 -6.73
C GLY A 52 -11.65 14.24 -7.70
N GLY A 53 -10.45 13.75 -7.43
CA GLY A 53 -9.26 13.93 -8.26
C GLY A 53 -8.61 15.33 -8.19
N TYR A 54 -7.41 15.38 -8.77
CA TYR A 54 -6.49 16.52 -8.72
C TYR A 54 -6.14 17.02 -10.13
N ASN A 55 -5.77 18.31 -10.22
CA ASN A 55 -5.27 18.84 -11.48
C ASN A 55 -3.92 18.17 -11.84
N VAL A 56 -3.69 18.03 -13.14
CA VAL A 56 -2.55 17.35 -13.75
C VAL A 56 -1.23 17.97 -13.32
N GLY A 57 -0.28 17.09 -13.10
CA GLY A 57 1.12 17.38 -12.84
C GLY A 57 1.88 16.08 -12.91
N SER A 58 3.03 16.10 -13.60
CA SER A 58 3.89 14.93 -13.73
C SER A 58 5.08 15.04 -12.78
N VAL A 59 5.49 13.90 -12.25
CA VAL A 59 6.66 13.71 -11.38
C VAL A 59 7.43 12.50 -11.90
N TYR A 60 8.63 12.27 -11.38
CA TYR A 60 9.37 11.04 -11.62
C TYR A 60 9.74 10.36 -10.31
N TYR A 61 9.98 9.06 -10.35
CA TYR A 61 10.47 8.30 -9.22
C TYR A 61 11.71 7.51 -9.62
N TYR A 62 12.69 7.41 -8.73
CA TYR A 62 13.82 6.52 -8.98
C TYR A 62 13.40 5.06 -8.82
N ALA A 63 13.84 4.20 -9.73
CA ALA A 63 13.74 2.75 -9.59
C ALA A 63 14.23 2.30 -8.19
N GLY A 64 13.49 1.40 -7.55
CA GLY A 64 13.77 0.91 -6.20
C GLY A 64 13.57 1.91 -5.06
N SER A 65 13.07 3.13 -5.30
CA SER A 65 12.71 4.07 -4.22
C SER A 65 11.38 3.68 -3.57
N GLU A 66 11.13 4.17 -2.35
CA GLU A 66 9.93 3.87 -1.59
C GLU A 66 8.88 4.97 -1.73
N LEU A 67 7.71 4.64 -2.25
CA LEU A 67 6.58 5.54 -2.42
C LEU A 67 5.43 5.12 -1.50
N GLN A 68 5.08 5.98 -0.54
CA GLN A 68 3.91 5.74 0.29
C GLN A 68 2.64 6.14 -0.47
N MET A 69 1.86 5.14 -0.84
CA MET A 69 0.56 5.32 -1.45
C MET A 69 -0.50 5.61 -0.41
N GLU A 70 -1.47 6.45 -0.77
CA GLU A 70 -2.57 6.82 0.09
C GLU A 70 -3.88 6.95 -0.70
N TRP A 71 -4.97 6.44 -0.14
CA TRP A 71 -6.31 6.58 -0.70
C TRP A 71 -7.36 6.68 0.40
N THR A 72 -8.56 7.06 -0.01
CA THR A 72 -9.78 6.94 0.78
C THR A 72 -10.80 6.09 0.01
N ASN A 73 -11.59 5.29 0.71
CA ASN A 73 -12.63 4.47 0.09
C ASN A 73 -13.93 4.53 0.88
N GLN A 74 -15.05 4.86 0.22
CA GLN A 74 -16.31 5.14 0.93
C GLN A 74 -16.88 3.89 1.60
N HIS A 75 -16.91 2.77 0.87
CA HIS A 75 -17.37 1.49 1.42
C HIS A 75 -16.29 0.89 2.31
N SER A 76 -16.69 0.27 3.41
CA SER A 76 -15.74 -0.38 4.33
C SER A 76 -14.99 -1.57 3.71
N CYS A 77 -13.74 -1.76 4.15
CA CYS A 77 -12.91 -2.95 3.96
C CYS A 77 -12.53 -3.53 5.33
N GLY A 78 -12.32 -4.84 5.41
CA GLY A 78 -12.02 -5.51 6.68
C GLY A 78 -13.15 -5.39 7.73
N ASN A 79 -14.38 -5.14 7.29
CA ASN A 79 -15.56 -4.88 8.11
C ASN A 79 -16.66 -5.91 7.76
N PRO A 80 -17.49 -6.37 8.71
CA PRO A 80 -18.57 -7.31 8.45
C PRO A 80 -19.61 -6.85 7.41
N ASN A 81 -19.70 -5.55 7.12
CA ASN A 81 -20.72 -5.02 6.21
C ASN A 81 -20.47 -5.34 4.72
N ASN A 82 -19.24 -5.64 4.32
CA ASN A 82 -18.88 -5.75 2.91
C ASN A 82 -17.64 -6.63 2.69
N HIS A 83 -17.67 -7.48 1.67
CA HIS A 83 -16.46 -8.09 1.11
C HIS A 83 -15.74 -7.07 0.24
N CYS A 84 -14.42 -6.98 0.40
CA CYS A 84 -13.60 -5.99 -0.28
C CYS A 84 -12.30 -6.62 -0.82
N GLU A 85 -11.93 -6.21 -2.02
CA GLU A 85 -10.59 -6.34 -2.57
C GLU A 85 -10.09 -4.98 -3.10
N LEU A 86 -8.91 -4.57 -2.65
CA LEU A 86 -8.16 -3.45 -3.20
C LEU A 86 -6.99 -4.00 -4.02
N ILE A 87 -6.95 -3.66 -5.31
CA ILE A 87 -5.93 -4.16 -6.24
C ILE A 87 -5.12 -2.98 -6.75
N ILE A 88 -3.80 -3.04 -6.55
CA ILE A 88 -2.85 -2.03 -7.03
C ILE A 88 -2.14 -2.56 -8.25
N GLN A 89 -2.11 -1.76 -9.31
CA GLN A 89 -1.50 -2.12 -10.58
C GLN A 89 -0.84 -0.92 -11.22
N TYR A 90 0.20 -1.16 -12.00
CA TYR A 90 0.79 -0.14 -12.84
C TYR A 90 0.83 -0.59 -14.30
N MET A 91 1.02 0.38 -15.20
CA MET A 91 1.20 0.15 -16.62
C MET A 91 2.20 1.20 -17.12
N CYS A 92 3.13 0.81 -17.99
CA CYS A 92 4.09 1.71 -18.64
C CYS A 92 4.09 1.43 -20.14
N ASP A 93 3.96 2.49 -20.95
CA ASP A 93 3.92 2.43 -22.42
C ASP A 93 4.18 3.84 -22.99
N GLU A 94 5.00 3.93 -24.03
CA GLU A 94 5.45 5.20 -24.64
C GLU A 94 4.29 6.08 -25.15
N LYS A 95 3.14 5.49 -25.47
CA LYS A 95 1.98 6.22 -25.99
C LYS A 95 1.11 6.80 -24.88
N MET A 96 1.32 6.42 -23.62
CA MET A 96 0.50 6.90 -22.51
C MET A 96 0.66 8.40 -22.28
N ARG A 97 -0.45 9.05 -21.93
CA ARG A 97 -0.48 10.49 -21.73
C ARG A 97 -1.75 10.94 -21.05
N ASP A 98 -1.64 12.01 -20.28
CA ASP A 98 -2.81 12.77 -19.83
C ASP A 98 -3.40 13.59 -20.99
N GLY A 99 -2.61 14.04 -21.95
CA GLY A 99 -3.08 14.86 -23.08
C GLY A 99 -3.44 16.30 -22.68
N ALA A 100 -3.95 17.07 -23.64
CA ALA A 100 -4.15 18.52 -23.53
C ALA A 100 -5.63 18.96 -23.61
N THR A 101 -6.57 18.01 -23.63
CA THR A 101 -8.01 18.31 -23.65
C THR A 101 -8.79 17.44 -22.68
N THR A 102 -9.90 17.99 -22.20
CA THR A 102 -10.89 17.27 -21.40
C THR A 102 -11.84 16.41 -22.25
N SER A 103 -11.79 16.54 -23.58
CA SER A 103 -12.60 15.73 -24.49
C SER A 103 -12.17 14.26 -24.50
N THR A 104 -13.12 13.35 -24.65
CA THR A 104 -12.82 11.92 -24.83
C THR A 104 -12.16 11.69 -26.18
N ILE A 105 -11.09 10.88 -26.21
CA ILE A 105 -10.41 10.47 -27.45
C ILE A 105 -11.42 9.90 -28.47
N PRO A 106 -11.35 10.22 -29.77
CA PRO A 106 -12.33 9.75 -30.74
C PRO A 106 -12.37 8.22 -30.90
N ASP A 107 -13.56 7.71 -31.23
CA ASP A 107 -13.76 6.28 -31.52
C ASP A 107 -13.48 5.90 -32.98
N ASN A 108 -13.61 6.88 -33.89
CA ASN A 108 -13.26 6.71 -35.30
C ASN A 108 -11.86 7.28 -35.49
N PRO A 109 -10.86 6.47 -35.90
CA PRO A 109 -9.55 6.99 -36.25
C PRO A 109 -9.59 8.13 -37.25
N MET A 110 -10.60 8.18 -38.14
CA MET A 110 -10.78 9.28 -39.10
C MET A 110 -10.96 10.67 -38.46
N ASN A 111 -11.36 10.72 -37.18
CA ASN A 111 -11.59 11.95 -36.43
C ASN A 111 -10.36 12.39 -35.61
N CYS A 112 -9.26 11.63 -35.68
CA CYS A 112 -7.99 11.93 -35.04
C CYS A 112 -7.01 12.53 -36.05
N ALA A 113 -6.01 13.26 -35.55
CA ALA A 113 -4.91 13.75 -36.38
C ALA A 113 -4.26 12.59 -37.15
N ASN A 114 -3.96 12.82 -38.44
CA ASN A 114 -3.36 11.83 -39.35
C ASN A 114 -4.10 10.48 -39.42
N TYR A 115 -5.38 10.46 -39.08
CA TYR A 115 -6.22 9.26 -39.03
C TYR A 115 -5.73 8.21 -38.01
N ASP A 116 -4.96 8.61 -37.00
CA ASP A 116 -4.42 7.72 -35.97
C ASP A 116 -4.54 8.33 -34.57
N CYS A 117 -5.47 7.80 -33.78
CA CYS A 117 -5.69 8.25 -32.41
C CYS A 117 -4.55 7.89 -31.45
N ASN A 118 -3.72 6.88 -31.77
CA ASN A 118 -2.59 6.53 -30.90
C ASN A 118 -1.53 7.62 -30.87
N THR A 119 -1.43 8.42 -31.94
CA THR A 119 -0.44 9.50 -32.08
C THR A 119 -1.02 10.90 -31.86
N ASP A 120 -2.35 11.02 -31.77
CA ASP A 120 -3.01 12.30 -31.48
C ASP A 120 -2.88 12.65 -29.98
N THR A 121 -1.77 13.33 -29.66
CA THR A 121 -1.38 13.70 -28.28
C THR A 121 -2.31 14.71 -27.62
N LYS A 122 -3.24 15.30 -28.37
CA LYS A 122 -4.27 16.18 -27.82
C LYS A 122 -5.10 15.45 -26.77
N TYR A 123 -5.43 14.18 -26.99
CA TYR A 123 -6.31 13.40 -26.13
C TYR A 123 -5.52 12.58 -25.12
N GLY A 124 -6.07 12.46 -23.90
CA GLY A 124 -5.57 11.54 -22.89
C GLY A 124 -5.82 10.08 -23.28
N MET A 125 -4.85 9.21 -22.97
CA MET A 125 -4.85 7.80 -23.33
C MET A 125 -3.99 7.02 -22.34
N ASN A 126 -4.57 6.05 -21.64
CA ASN A 126 -3.81 5.08 -20.84
C ASN A 126 -3.66 3.77 -21.62
N GLU A 127 -4.77 3.19 -22.07
CA GLU A 127 -4.77 2.05 -22.99
C GLU A 127 -4.88 2.53 -24.44
N ASP A 128 -4.18 1.85 -25.36
CA ASP A 128 -4.17 2.25 -26.77
C ASP A 128 -5.40 1.76 -27.56
N PHE A 129 -5.56 2.27 -28.79
CA PHE A 129 -6.70 1.92 -29.63
C PHE A 129 -6.78 0.43 -29.97
N GLU A 130 -5.64 -0.27 -30.09
CA GLU A 130 -5.63 -1.69 -30.44
C GLU A 130 -6.11 -2.55 -29.28
N TYR A 131 -5.70 -2.22 -28.06
CA TYR A 131 -6.23 -2.86 -26.86
C TYR A 131 -7.75 -2.72 -26.77
N TYR A 132 -8.26 -1.49 -26.97
CA TYR A 132 -9.70 -1.24 -26.95
C TYR A 132 -10.44 -1.89 -28.12
N LEU A 133 -9.87 -1.90 -29.32
CA LEU A 133 -10.45 -2.55 -30.50
C LEU A 133 -10.64 -4.05 -30.28
N ASN A 134 -9.65 -4.70 -29.68
CA ASN A 134 -9.73 -6.09 -29.27
C ASN A 134 -10.84 -6.29 -28.22
N CYS A 135 -10.88 -5.48 -27.16
CA CYS A 135 -11.95 -5.58 -26.15
C CYS A 135 -13.35 -5.36 -26.74
N ARG A 136 -13.50 -4.37 -27.63
CA ARG A 136 -14.77 -4.02 -28.25
C ARG A 136 -15.33 -5.10 -29.14
N THR A 137 -14.46 -5.85 -29.80
CA THR A 137 -14.84 -6.90 -30.75
C THR A 137 -14.86 -8.27 -30.11
N ARG A 138 -14.06 -8.52 -29.07
CA ARG A 138 -14.03 -9.78 -28.32
C ARG A 138 -15.37 -10.07 -27.69
N GLU A 139 -15.82 -11.32 -27.80
CA GLU A 139 -16.99 -11.84 -27.14
C GLU A 139 -16.84 -11.74 -25.62
N ARG A 140 -17.85 -11.20 -24.94
CA ARG A 140 -17.85 -11.19 -23.46
C ARG A 140 -17.90 -12.59 -22.90
N ASN A 141 -17.35 -12.79 -21.71
CA ASN A 141 -17.54 -14.01 -20.96
C ASN A 141 -19.01 -14.12 -20.50
N LYS A 142 -19.74 -15.08 -21.08
CA LYS A 142 -21.15 -15.36 -20.78
C LYS A 142 -21.34 -16.16 -19.49
N GLY A 143 -20.26 -16.67 -18.90
CA GLY A 143 -20.24 -17.37 -17.61
C GLY A 143 -20.36 -16.45 -16.39
N LEU A 144 -20.32 -15.13 -16.57
CA LEU A 144 -20.33 -14.16 -15.47
C LEU A 144 -21.72 -13.90 -14.92
N PHE A 145 -21.80 -13.69 -13.60
CA PHE A 145 -23.02 -13.29 -12.93
C PHE A 145 -23.43 -11.85 -13.32
N LEU A 146 -24.69 -11.69 -13.69
CA LEU A 146 -25.33 -10.45 -14.11
C LEU A 146 -26.49 -10.05 -13.19
N ALA A 147 -26.88 -10.92 -12.25
CA ALA A 147 -28.13 -10.81 -11.49
C ALA A 147 -29.32 -10.64 -12.44
N ASP A 148 -29.96 -9.47 -12.42
CA ASP A 148 -31.10 -9.06 -13.24
C ASP A 148 -30.71 -8.03 -14.33
N GLN A 149 -29.43 -7.68 -14.44
CA GLN A 149 -28.94 -6.77 -15.48
C GLN A 149 -28.93 -7.43 -16.86
N LYS A 150 -29.32 -6.67 -17.89
CA LYS A 150 -29.42 -7.14 -19.28
C LYS A 150 -28.44 -6.37 -20.18
N PRO A 151 -27.24 -6.93 -20.43
CA PRO A 151 -26.28 -6.39 -21.38
C PRO A 151 -26.91 -6.21 -22.76
N LYS A 152 -26.71 -5.05 -23.39
CA LYS A 152 -27.29 -4.71 -24.71
C LYS A 152 -26.51 -5.29 -25.89
N GLY A 153 -25.43 -6.02 -25.65
CA GLY A 153 -24.60 -6.60 -26.69
C GLY A 153 -23.77 -7.77 -26.17
N HIS A 154 -22.99 -8.36 -27.08
CA HIS A 154 -22.30 -9.64 -26.88
C HIS A 154 -20.78 -9.53 -26.81
N THR A 155 -20.22 -8.32 -26.73
CA THR A 155 -18.77 -8.10 -26.64
C THR A 155 -18.33 -7.65 -25.25
N ALA A 156 -17.03 -7.69 -24.97
CA ALA A 156 -16.43 -7.42 -23.64
C ALA A 156 -16.57 -5.96 -23.18
N ILE A 157 -17.14 -5.06 -23.99
CA ILE A 157 -17.55 -3.72 -23.54
C ILE A 157 -18.89 -3.71 -22.79
N TYR A 158 -19.66 -4.80 -22.87
CA TYR A 158 -20.94 -4.96 -22.19
C TYR A 158 -20.76 -5.85 -20.97
N THR A 159 -20.76 -5.26 -19.78
CA THR A 159 -20.64 -5.98 -18.49
C THR A 159 -21.89 -5.78 -17.63
N ARG A 160 -21.91 -6.36 -16.42
CA ARG A 160 -22.97 -6.10 -15.44
C ARG A 160 -23.02 -4.61 -15.06
N GLN A 161 -21.87 -3.96 -14.87
CA GLN A 161 -21.77 -2.53 -14.50
C GLN A 161 -21.79 -1.58 -15.71
N ASN A 162 -21.50 -2.07 -16.91
CA ASN A 162 -21.59 -1.30 -18.15
C ASN A 162 -22.56 -1.95 -19.17
N PRO A 163 -23.83 -2.21 -18.81
CA PRO A 163 -24.74 -2.98 -19.66
C PRO A 163 -25.09 -2.26 -20.97
N GLY A 164 -24.93 -0.93 -21.01
CA GLY A 164 -25.11 -0.11 -22.20
C GLY A 164 -23.92 -0.05 -23.15
N GLY A 165 -22.74 -0.53 -22.74
CA GLY A 165 -21.51 -0.42 -23.54
C GLY A 165 -21.00 1.02 -23.66
N THR A 166 -21.25 1.88 -22.67
CA THR A 166 -20.78 3.26 -22.66
C THR A 166 -19.25 3.29 -22.70
N ARG A 167 -18.69 4.01 -23.68
CA ARG A 167 -17.24 4.14 -23.86
C ARG A 167 -16.67 5.24 -22.97
N ARG A 168 -15.53 4.94 -22.35
CA ARG A 168 -14.75 5.87 -21.53
C ARG A 168 -13.29 5.72 -21.90
N GLY A 169 -12.76 6.71 -22.62
CA GLY A 169 -11.48 6.57 -23.31
C GLY A 169 -11.42 5.28 -24.15
N TYR A 170 -10.36 4.52 -23.90
CA TYR A 170 -10.06 3.21 -24.49
C TYR A 170 -9.97 2.10 -23.43
N GLU A 171 -10.60 2.32 -22.26
CA GLU A 171 -10.72 1.29 -21.23
C GLU A 171 -11.51 0.07 -21.73
N CYS A 172 -11.11 -1.13 -21.31
CA CYS A 172 -11.88 -2.35 -21.45
C CYS A 172 -12.75 -2.62 -20.19
N PRO A 173 -14.09 -2.48 -20.25
CA PRO A 173 -14.95 -2.66 -19.08
C PRO A 173 -14.86 -4.04 -18.43
N GLU A 174 -14.72 -5.13 -19.20
CA GLU A 174 -14.60 -6.47 -18.63
C GLU A 174 -13.28 -6.68 -17.88
N GLU A 175 -12.17 -6.08 -18.34
CA GLU A 175 -10.90 -6.13 -17.61
C GLU A 175 -10.94 -5.33 -16.31
N ARG A 176 -11.64 -4.19 -16.34
CA ARG A 176 -11.87 -3.39 -15.14
C ARG A 176 -12.68 -4.18 -14.11
N ASP A 177 -13.85 -4.70 -14.51
CA ASP A 177 -14.86 -5.27 -13.61
C ASP A 177 -14.49 -6.63 -13.01
N TYR A 178 -13.58 -7.37 -13.64
CA TYR A 178 -13.28 -8.75 -13.26
C TYR A 178 -11.78 -8.99 -13.07
N TYR A 179 -11.41 -9.48 -11.90
CA TYR A 179 -10.03 -9.76 -11.50
C TYR A 179 -9.91 -11.11 -10.77
N PRO A 180 -8.85 -11.91 -11.03
CA PRO A 180 -7.87 -11.80 -12.12
C PRO A 180 -8.50 -11.88 -13.51
N TYR A 181 -7.97 -11.13 -14.47
CA TYR A 181 -8.52 -11.11 -15.82
C TYR A 181 -8.01 -12.28 -16.66
N TRP A 182 -8.89 -12.98 -17.38
CA TRP A 182 -8.57 -14.21 -18.13
C TRP A 182 -8.12 -13.99 -19.58
N HIS A 183 -8.08 -12.74 -20.04
CA HIS A 183 -7.48 -12.35 -21.33
C HIS A 183 -6.25 -11.47 -21.12
N PRO A 184 -5.45 -11.20 -22.17
CA PRO A 184 -4.29 -10.34 -22.05
C PRO A 184 -4.70 -8.96 -21.49
N SER A 185 -4.00 -8.53 -20.44
CA SER A 185 -4.11 -7.22 -19.83
C SER A 185 -2.72 -6.56 -19.84
N PRO A 186 -2.62 -5.24 -20.09
CA PRO A 186 -1.35 -4.54 -20.01
C PRO A 186 -0.97 -4.18 -18.55
N TRP A 187 -1.89 -4.37 -17.60
CA TRP A 187 -1.71 -3.97 -16.21
C TRP A 187 -0.90 -5.01 -15.43
N VAL A 188 0.22 -4.58 -14.86
CA VAL A 188 1.07 -5.38 -13.98
C VAL A 188 0.57 -5.26 -12.55
N ASP A 189 0.35 -6.39 -11.87
CA ASP A 189 -0.17 -6.44 -10.51
C ASP A 189 0.94 -6.15 -9.49
N VAL A 190 0.74 -5.16 -8.62
CA VAL A 190 1.63 -4.84 -7.50
C VAL A 190 1.19 -5.57 -6.25
N ALA A 191 -0.08 -5.34 -5.85
CA ALA A 191 -0.60 -5.86 -4.60
C ALA A 191 -2.11 -6.14 -4.66
N VAL A 192 -2.55 -7.14 -3.91
CA VAL A 192 -3.95 -7.48 -3.65
C VAL A 192 -4.19 -7.49 -2.15
N MET A 193 -4.96 -6.53 -1.67
CA MET A 193 -5.39 -6.42 -0.28
C MET A 193 -6.84 -6.86 -0.17
N THR A 194 -7.13 -7.95 0.53
CA THR A 194 -8.47 -8.59 0.53
C THR A 194 -8.99 -8.83 1.94
N ASN A 195 -10.31 -8.90 2.11
CA ASN A 195 -10.91 -9.39 3.35
C ASN A 195 -10.64 -10.88 3.60
N ASN A 196 -10.34 -11.67 2.56
CA ASN A 196 -10.14 -13.11 2.66
C ASN A 196 -8.77 -13.52 2.11
N ALA A 197 -7.73 -13.40 2.94
CA ALA A 197 -6.36 -13.72 2.56
C ALA A 197 -6.13 -15.20 2.21
N THR A 198 -7.04 -16.11 2.56
CA THR A 198 -6.95 -17.52 2.11
C THR A 198 -7.05 -17.66 0.58
N ARG A 199 -7.52 -16.62 -0.12
CA ARG A 199 -7.56 -16.54 -1.60
C ARG A 199 -6.25 -16.05 -2.22
N CYS A 200 -5.25 -15.66 -1.43
CA CYS A 200 -4.01 -15.15 -1.97
C CYS A 200 -3.25 -16.10 -2.90
N PRO A 201 -3.18 -17.42 -2.65
CA PRO A 201 -2.61 -18.36 -3.62
C PRO A 201 -3.28 -18.25 -5.00
N TYR A 202 -4.62 -18.14 -5.02
CA TYR A 202 -5.36 -17.95 -6.27
C TYR A 202 -4.98 -16.64 -6.98
N TYR A 203 -4.92 -15.51 -6.27
CA TYR A 203 -4.53 -14.23 -6.89
C TYR A 203 -3.10 -14.25 -7.44
N GLN A 204 -2.18 -14.89 -6.73
CA GLN A 204 -0.78 -14.98 -7.11
C GLN A 204 -0.57 -15.90 -8.32
N GLU A 205 -1.23 -17.06 -8.34
CA GLU A 205 -1.16 -18.02 -9.44
C GLU A 205 -1.87 -17.52 -10.70
N GLU A 206 -3.02 -16.87 -10.54
CA GLU A 206 -3.82 -16.37 -11.66
C GLU A 206 -3.41 -14.97 -12.12
N SER A 207 -2.42 -14.33 -11.54
CA SER A 207 -1.96 -13.01 -12.02
C SER A 207 -1.34 -13.10 -13.42
N ALA A 208 -1.58 -12.09 -14.26
CA ALA A 208 -0.90 -11.94 -15.56
C ALA A 208 0.62 -11.73 -15.41
N ASN A 209 1.10 -11.44 -14.20
CA ASN A 209 2.52 -11.35 -13.89
C ASN A 209 3.26 -12.67 -14.20
N VAL A 210 2.64 -13.79 -13.84
CA VAL A 210 3.26 -15.13 -13.90
C VAL A 210 2.54 -16.11 -14.81
N LYS A 211 1.26 -15.86 -15.16
CA LYS A 211 0.45 -16.77 -15.97
C LYS A 211 0.14 -16.16 -17.34
N SER A 212 0.50 -16.90 -18.39
CA SER A 212 0.18 -16.51 -19.77
C SER A 212 -1.33 -16.44 -20.01
N ARG A 213 -1.71 -15.76 -21.09
CA ARG A 213 -3.09 -15.55 -21.50
C ARG A 213 -3.29 -15.93 -22.94
N TRP A 214 -4.53 -16.23 -23.31
CA TRP A 214 -4.86 -16.61 -24.66
C TRP A 214 -6.00 -15.74 -25.21
N ALA A 215 -5.95 -15.47 -26.50
CA ALA A 215 -7.01 -14.76 -27.20
C ALA A 215 -7.08 -15.16 -28.67
N CYS A 216 -8.27 -14.99 -29.25
CA CYS A 216 -8.45 -15.14 -30.68
C CYS A 216 -7.98 -13.88 -31.41
N VAL A 217 -7.01 -14.03 -32.30
CA VAL A 217 -6.38 -12.93 -33.03
C VAL A 217 -6.86 -12.93 -34.48
N LEU A 218 -7.20 -11.74 -34.97
CA LEU A 218 -7.52 -11.46 -36.37
C LEU A 218 -6.62 -10.33 -36.88
N PRO A 219 -6.37 -10.23 -38.19
CA PRO A 219 -5.65 -9.10 -38.75
C PRO A 219 -6.34 -7.78 -38.41
N ARG A 220 -5.55 -6.78 -38.01
CA ARG A 220 -6.03 -5.43 -37.67
C ARG A 220 -6.97 -4.84 -38.71
N SER A 221 -6.67 -5.01 -40.00
CA SER A 221 -7.50 -4.51 -41.09
C SER A 221 -8.93 -5.06 -41.06
N VAL A 222 -9.10 -6.33 -40.70
CA VAL A 222 -10.42 -6.96 -40.55
C VAL A 222 -11.18 -6.34 -39.39
N LEU A 223 -10.54 -6.14 -38.24
CA LEU A 223 -11.16 -5.54 -37.06
C LEU A 223 -11.57 -4.08 -37.33
N VAL A 224 -10.66 -3.24 -37.82
CA VAL A 224 -10.92 -1.81 -38.10
C VAL A 224 -12.03 -1.60 -39.14
N MET A 225 -12.16 -2.48 -40.14
CA MET A 225 -13.25 -2.38 -41.12
C MET A 225 -14.62 -2.83 -40.56
N ASN A 226 -14.64 -3.65 -39.50
CA ASN A 226 -15.85 -4.36 -39.08
C ASN A 226 -16.28 -4.15 -37.62
N TYR A 227 -15.51 -3.46 -36.78
CA TYR A 227 -15.87 -3.20 -35.37
C TYR A 227 -17.18 -2.43 -35.19
N ARG A 228 -17.61 -1.67 -36.21
CA ARG A 228 -18.91 -0.99 -36.26
C ARG A 228 -19.98 -1.76 -37.02
N ARG A 229 -19.64 -2.88 -37.64
CA ARG A 229 -20.50 -3.75 -38.44
C ARG A 229 -20.90 -5.04 -37.70
N GLY A 230 -20.61 -5.12 -36.41
CA GLY A 230 -21.06 -6.22 -35.55
C GLY A 230 -20.18 -7.47 -35.59
N ILE A 231 -18.90 -7.37 -35.97
CA ILE A 231 -17.96 -8.49 -35.76
C ILE A 231 -17.85 -8.80 -34.27
N VAL A 232 -17.99 -10.09 -33.93
CA VAL A 232 -17.78 -10.62 -32.58
C VAL A 232 -16.72 -11.70 -32.67
N VAL A 233 -15.58 -11.45 -32.04
CA VAL A 233 -14.40 -12.31 -32.07
C VAL A 233 -14.49 -13.28 -30.90
N PRO A 234 -14.45 -14.61 -31.11
CA PRO A 234 -14.63 -15.56 -30.02
C PRO A 234 -13.58 -15.42 -28.92
N ASN A 235 -13.97 -15.79 -27.70
CA ASN A 235 -13.12 -15.70 -26.51
C ASN A 235 -12.58 -17.04 -26.01
N ASN A 236 -12.84 -18.13 -26.73
CA ASN A 236 -12.33 -19.46 -26.42
C ASN A 236 -11.69 -20.10 -27.66
N LYS A 237 -10.91 -21.15 -27.43
CA LYS A 237 -10.10 -21.82 -28.46
C LYS A 237 -10.95 -22.46 -29.56
N GLU A 238 -11.94 -23.27 -29.17
CA GLU A 238 -12.77 -24.04 -30.09
C GLU A 238 -13.46 -23.13 -31.09
N ASP A 239 -14.15 -22.10 -30.60
CA ASP A 239 -14.84 -21.14 -31.44
C ASP A 239 -13.88 -20.30 -32.28
N CYS A 240 -12.69 -19.97 -31.76
CA CYS A 240 -11.68 -19.23 -32.52
C CYS A 240 -11.14 -20.02 -33.72
N GLU A 241 -10.85 -21.31 -33.54
CA GLU A 241 -10.34 -22.19 -34.58
C GLU A 241 -11.40 -22.46 -35.66
N ALA A 242 -12.68 -22.44 -35.27
CA ALA A 242 -13.82 -22.49 -36.19
C ALA A 242 -14.18 -21.14 -36.83
N PHE A 243 -13.66 -20.02 -36.29
CA PHE A 243 -14.05 -18.68 -36.72
C PHE A 243 -13.56 -18.36 -38.12
N VAL A 244 -14.48 -17.90 -38.97
CA VAL A 244 -14.19 -17.38 -40.31
C VAL A 244 -14.95 -16.07 -40.52
N TRP A 245 -14.27 -15.04 -41.03
CA TRP A 245 -14.87 -13.75 -41.35
C TRP A 245 -14.66 -13.34 -42.82
N PRO A 246 -15.72 -12.95 -43.55
CA PRO A 246 -17.13 -13.02 -43.17
C PRO A 246 -17.63 -14.48 -42.97
N PRO A 247 -18.70 -14.72 -42.17
CA PRO A 247 -19.13 -16.08 -41.76
C PRO A 247 -19.47 -17.05 -42.90
N ASN A 248 -19.85 -16.51 -44.08
CA ASN A 248 -20.27 -17.29 -45.25
C ASN A 248 -19.22 -17.32 -46.37
N ASN A 249 -17.97 -17.00 -46.06
CA ASN A 249 -16.88 -17.04 -47.04
C ASN A 249 -15.86 -18.13 -46.66
N PRO A 250 -15.79 -19.26 -47.38
CA PRO A 250 -14.80 -20.32 -47.11
C PRO A 250 -13.34 -19.86 -47.17
N ASN A 251 -13.07 -18.82 -47.96
CA ASN A 251 -11.77 -18.16 -48.09
C ASN A 251 -11.67 -16.90 -47.20
N GLY A 252 -12.58 -16.76 -46.23
CA GLY A 252 -12.57 -15.68 -45.26
C GLY A 252 -11.36 -15.75 -44.34
N THR A 253 -11.11 -14.65 -43.65
CA THR A 253 -10.05 -14.57 -42.64
C THR A 253 -10.40 -15.47 -41.47
N ARG A 254 -9.48 -16.36 -41.10
CA ARG A 254 -9.64 -17.27 -39.96
C ARG A 254 -9.10 -16.65 -38.68
N GLY A 255 -9.75 -16.96 -37.56
CA GLY A 255 -9.21 -16.66 -36.24
C GLY A 255 -7.98 -17.51 -35.95
N VAL A 256 -7.02 -16.96 -35.21
CA VAL A 256 -5.85 -17.69 -34.72
C VAL A 256 -5.83 -17.63 -33.20
N TRP A 257 -5.92 -18.78 -32.54
CA TRP A 257 -5.83 -18.87 -31.09
C TRP A 257 -4.37 -18.69 -30.67
N THR A 258 -4.05 -17.55 -30.07
CA THR A 258 -2.68 -17.12 -29.83
C THR A 258 -2.41 -16.98 -28.33
N GLU A 259 -1.26 -17.47 -27.89
CA GLU A 259 -0.73 -17.25 -26.55
C GLU A 259 -0.05 -15.88 -26.45
N PHE A 260 -0.33 -15.19 -25.35
CA PHE A 260 0.31 -13.97 -24.92
C PHE A 260 1.09 -14.31 -23.64
N PRO A 261 2.41 -14.11 -23.63
CA PRO A 261 3.22 -14.47 -22.48
C PRO A 261 2.81 -13.69 -21.22
N ALA A 262 3.09 -14.27 -20.05
CA ALA A 262 3.03 -13.54 -18.79
C ALA A 262 4.00 -12.35 -18.81
N HIS A 263 3.80 -11.36 -17.93
CA HIS A 263 4.73 -10.21 -17.84
C HIS A 263 6.15 -10.63 -17.42
N GLY A 264 6.31 -11.81 -16.81
CA GLY A 264 7.61 -12.32 -16.40
C GLY A 264 8.18 -11.61 -15.16
N VAL A 265 7.29 -11.09 -14.31
CA VAL A 265 7.64 -10.43 -13.05
C VAL A 265 7.10 -11.23 -11.86
N ALA A 266 7.52 -10.88 -10.65
CA ALA A 266 7.04 -11.54 -9.45
C ALA A 266 5.51 -11.51 -9.34
N PRO A 267 4.86 -12.55 -8.78
CA PRO A 267 3.44 -12.49 -8.48
C PRO A 267 3.15 -11.32 -7.52
N PRO A 268 1.93 -10.76 -7.52
CA PRO A 268 1.60 -9.64 -6.66
C PRO A 268 1.78 -10.00 -5.18
N GLU A 269 2.16 -9.00 -4.38
CA GLU A 269 2.01 -9.12 -2.93
C GLU A 269 0.52 -9.34 -2.64
N CYS A 270 0.18 -10.33 -1.83
CA CYS A 270 -1.20 -10.52 -1.41
C CYS A 270 -1.27 -10.61 0.10
N ARG A 271 -2.21 -9.88 0.69
CA ARG A 271 -2.41 -9.82 2.15
C ARG A 271 -3.81 -9.35 2.51
N GLU A 272 -4.11 -9.35 3.79
CA GLU A 272 -5.32 -8.75 4.32
C GLU A 272 -5.35 -7.24 4.12
N THR A 273 -6.54 -6.72 3.86
CA THR A 273 -6.78 -5.27 3.89
C THR A 273 -6.74 -4.72 5.31
N GLU A 274 -6.37 -3.44 5.42
CA GLU A 274 -6.62 -2.67 6.64
C GLU A 274 -8.13 -2.44 6.80
N TRP A 275 -8.57 -2.35 8.06
CA TRP A 275 -9.94 -1.97 8.38
C TRP A 275 -10.19 -0.53 7.91
N SER A 276 -11.34 -0.29 7.29
CA SER A 276 -11.81 1.07 6.98
C SER A 276 -13.25 1.28 7.41
N ARG A 277 -13.55 2.49 7.88
CA ARG A 277 -14.89 2.87 8.32
C ARG A 277 -15.81 3.15 7.14
N ASP A 278 -16.99 2.54 7.19
CA ASP A 278 -18.02 2.75 6.18
C ASP A 278 -18.56 4.19 6.15
N ASN A 279 -18.80 4.74 4.97
CA ASN A 279 -19.39 6.06 4.69
C ASN A 279 -18.69 7.27 5.33
N HIS A 280 -17.42 7.14 5.71
CA HIS A 280 -16.59 8.21 6.29
C HIS A 280 -15.29 8.38 5.52
N LEU A 281 -15.35 8.26 4.18
CA LEU A 281 -14.20 8.18 3.29
C LEU A 281 -13.18 7.10 3.71
N GLY A 282 -13.62 6.04 4.40
CA GLY A 282 -12.76 4.90 4.69
C GLY A 282 -11.61 5.21 5.62
N ASN A 283 -11.77 6.18 6.54
CA ASN A 283 -10.77 6.38 7.58
C ASN A 283 -10.48 5.05 8.28
N GLY A 284 -9.21 4.68 8.31
CA GLY A 284 -8.70 3.52 9.02
C GLY A 284 -8.65 3.76 10.52
N LEU A 285 -7.96 2.86 11.22
CA LEU A 285 -7.76 2.95 12.66
C LEU A 285 -7.04 4.25 13.03
N GLY A 286 -7.50 4.91 14.09
CA GLY A 286 -6.96 6.20 14.54
C GLY A 286 -7.41 7.41 13.72
N GLY A 287 -8.27 7.23 12.72
CA GLY A 287 -8.82 8.34 11.91
C GLY A 287 -7.94 8.77 10.75
N TYR A 288 -6.91 8.00 10.41
CA TYR A 288 -6.01 8.25 9.27
C TYR A 288 -6.47 7.50 8.02
N PRO A 289 -6.13 7.97 6.81
CA PRO A 289 -6.31 7.19 5.59
C PRO A 289 -5.49 5.89 5.61
N ASN A 290 -5.92 4.91 4.82
CA ASN A 290 -5.16 3.68 4.63
C ASN A 290 -3.98 3.93 3.68
N LEU A 291 -2.89 3.17 3.91
CA LEU A 291 -1.60 3.38 3.26
C LEU A 291 -1.05 2.06 2.71
N TYR A 292 -0.23 2.16 1.66
CA TYR A 292 0.56 1.05 1.14
C TYR A 292 1.93 1.58 0.71
N ASN A 293 3.02 1.02 1.22
CA ASN A 293 4.36 1.40 0.77
C ASN A 293 4.73 0.56 -0.45
N TRP A 294 4.92 1.21 -1.59
CA TRP A 294 5.31 0.57 -2.83
C TRP A 294 6.78 0.85 -3.13
N THR A 295 7.56 -0.21 -3.36
CA THR A 295 8.90 -0.08 -3.94
C THR A 295 8.76 0.04 -5.46
N ILE A 296 9.24 1.15 -6.01
CA ILE A 296 9.17 1.42 -7.45
C ILE A 296 9.95 0.32 -8.21
N PRO A 297 9.38 -0.28 -9.27
CA PRO A 297 10.02 -1.37 -9.99
C PRO A 297 11.33 -0.93 -10.66
N GLU A 298 12.24 -1.89 -10.85
CA GLU A 298 13.55 -1.70 -11.51
C GLU A 298 13.39 -1.61 -13.04
N ILE A 299 12.70 -0.56 -13.50
CA ILE A 299 12.47 -0.27 -14.93
C ILE A 299 12.85 1.18 -15.23
N ASN A 300 13.17 1.48 -16.49
CA ASN A 300 13.38 2.84 -16.97
C ASN A 300 12.30 3.16 -18.01
N HIS A 301 11.43 4.12 -17.71
CA HIS A 301 10.32 4.45 -18.57
C HIS A 301 9.75 5.86 -18.29
N ASP A 302 9.56 6.66 -19.35
CA ASP A 302 9.13 8.06 -19.23
C ASP A 302 7.65 8.22 -18.83
N THR A 303 6.81 7.25 -19.22
CA THR A 303 5.35 7.33 -19.03
C THR A 303 4.75 6.07 -18.41
N CYS A 304 4.43 6.15 -17.13
CA CYS A 304 3.73 5.13 -16.37
C CYS A 304 2.48 5.71 -15.71
N VAL A 305 1.51 4.84 -15.40
CA VAL A 305 0.31 5.17 -14.63
C VAL A 305 0.09 4.11 -13.55
N LEU A 306 -0.38 4.53 -12.39
CA LEU A 306 -0.75 3.67 -11.29
C LEU A 306 -2.27 3.66 -11.14
N ARG A 307 -2.85 2.48 -10.95
CA ARG A 307 -4.28 2.22 -10.80
C ARG A 307 -4.53 1.54 -9.47
N ILE A 308 -5.55 2.02 -8.76
CA ILE A 308 -6.17 1.30 -7.65
C ILE A 308 -7.57 0.89 -8.08
N ARG A 309 -7.88 -0.40 -7.99
CA ARG A 309 -9.24 -0.94 -8.13
C ARG A 309 -9.78 -1.29 -6.77
N TYR A 310 -11.07 -1.05 -6.59
CA TYR A 310 -11.81 -1.38 -5.39
C TYR A 310 -13.03 -2.20 -5.75
N ASN A 311 -12.95 -3.50 -5.51
CA ASN A 311 -14.05 -4.43 -5.71
C ASN A 311 -14.78 -4.59 -4.39
N ILE A 312 -16.10 -4.52 -4.45
CA ILE A 312 -16.99 -4.74 -3.32
C ILE A 312 -18.08 -5.74 -3.65
N SER A 313 -18.53 -6.49 -2.66
CA SER A 313 -19.75 -7.29 -2.74
C SER A 313 -20.41 -7.46 -1.38
N THR A 314 -21.74 -7.61 -1.36
CA THR A 314 -22.46 -7.87 -0.11
C THR A 314 -22.29 -9.31 0.36
N ASN A 315 -22.60 -9.54 1.64
CA ASN A 315 -22.63 -10.89 2.23
C ASN A 315 -23.99 -11.58 2.06
N ASP A 316 -24.91 -11.00 1.28
CA ASP A 316 -26.26 -11.56 1.09
C ASP A 316 -26.25 -12.80 0.17
N TYR A 317 -25.12 -13.14 -0.44
CA TYR A 317 -24.95 -14.33 -1.27
C TYR A 317 -23.47 -14.70 -1.39
N ASP A 318 -23.19 -15.93 -1.80
CA ASP A 318 -21.82 -16.36 -2.09
C ASP A 318 -21.34 -15.80 -3.43
N ALA A 319 -20.75 -14.61 -3.40
CA ALA A 319 -20.26 -13.92 -4.59
C ALA A 319 -19.18 -14.70 -5.36
N TRP A 320 -18.43 -15.59 -4.69
CA TRP A 320 -17.33 -16.35 -5.30
C TRP A 320 -17.82 -17.57 -6.07
N ASN A 321 -18.86 -18.23 -5.57
CA ASN A 321 -19.42 -19.42 -6.22
C ASN A 321 -20.64 -19.12 -7.11
N THR A 322 -21.03 -17.85 -7.22
CA THR A 322 -22.14 -17.40 -8.08
C THR A 322 -21.67 -17.05 -9.48
N ASN A 323 -22.30 -17.64 -10.50
CA ASN A 323 -21.98 -17.44 -11.91
C ASN A 323 -23.26 -17.22 -12.76
N SER A 324 -23.14 -17.26 -14.08
CA SER A 324 -24.26 -17.01 -14.99
C SER A 324 -25.46 -17.94 -14.82
N SER A 325 -25.28 -19.13 -14.24
CA SER A 325 -26.39 -20.06 -13.96
C SER A 325 -27.42 -19.51 -12.99
N ALA A 326 -27.01 -18.54 -12.15
CA ALA A 326 -27.85 -17.82 -11.20
C ALA A 326 -28.44 -16.52 -11.77
N ASN A 327 -28.23 -16.19 -13.05
CA ASN A 327 -28.86 -15.01 -13.66
C ASN A 327 -30.39 -15.18 -13.75
N GLU A 328 -31.11 -14.06 -13.84
CA GLU A 328 -32.57 -14.05 -14.05
C GLU A 328 -32.93 -14.85 -15.32
N LYS A 329 -33.64 -15.97 -15.15
CA LYS A 329 -34.03 -16.86 -16.26
C LYS A 329 -35.31 -16.38 -16.97
N ARG A 330 -36.20 -15.69 -16.25
CA ARG A 330 -37.46 -15.16 -16.77
C ARG A 330 -37.72 -13.80 -16.17
N ARG A 331 -38.33 -12.92 -16.96
CA ARG A 331 -38.65 -11.55 -16.54
C ARG A 331 -39.46 -11.54 -15.24
N ASN A 332 -39.00 -10.75 -14.27
CA ASN A 332 -39.59 -10.53 -12.95
C ASN A 332 -39.62 -11.81 -12.07
N GLN A 333 -38.63 -12.70 -12.19
CA GLN A 333 -38.48 -13.85 -11.30
C GLN A 333 -37.25 -13.77 -10.39
N GLY A 334 -36.58 -12.63 -10.39
CA GLY A 334 -35.30 -12.43 -9.74
C GLY A 334 -34.20 -13.39 -10.15
N SER A 335 -33.06 -13.30 -9.47
CA SER A 335 -31.93 -14.19 -9.70
C SER A 335 -32.23 -15.64 -9.30
N GLY A 336 -31.45 -16.57 -9.83
CA GLY A 336 -31.46 -17.99 -9.47
C GLY A 336 -30.67 -18.33 -8.21
N ILE A 337 -30.26 -17.33 -7.41
CA ILE A 337 -29.58 -17.54 -6.13
C ILE A 337 -30.56 -18.15 -5.13
N ASP A 338 -30.11 -19.18 -4.42
CA ASP A 338 -30.86 -19.75 -3.31
C ASP A 338 -30.53 -19.00 -2.02
N LEU A 339 -31.54 -18.34 -1.45
CA LEU A 339 -31.44 -17.62 -0.18
C LEU A 339 -32.05 -18.41 0.98
N SER A 340 -32.67 -19.58 0.73
CA SER A 340 -33.55 -20.23 1.71
C SER A 340 -32.84 -20.54 3.01
N GLU A 341 -31.62 -21.08 2.96
CA GLU A 341 -30.83 -21.39 4.15
C GLU A 341 -30.50 -20.13 4.95
N GLN A 342 -30.10 -19.06 4.28
CA GLN A 342 -29.69 -17.80 4.92
C GLN A 342 -30.84 -17.09 5.63
N VAL A 343 -32.05 -17.19 5.09
CA VAL A 343 -33.26 -16.55 5.64
C VAL A 343 -34.17 -17.52 6.40
N GLY A 344 -33.75 -18.78 6.57
CA GLY A 344 -34.40 -19.75 7.46
C GLY A 344 -35.60 -20.51 6.89
N PHE A 345 -35.71 -20.66 5.56
CA PHE A 345 -36.74 -21.48 4.90
C PHE A 345 -36.23 -22.89 4.56
N ALA A 346 -37.15 -23.86 4.50
CA ALA A 346 -36.80 -25.26 4.24
C ALA A 346 -36.44 -25.53 2.78
N SER A 347 -36.84 -24.65 1.86
CA SER A 347 -36.56 -24.78 0.42
C SER A 347 -36.54 -23.42 -0.29
N MET A 348 -35.86 -23.39 -1.44
CA MET A 348 -35.86 -22.22 -2.34
C MET A 348 -37.27 -21.86 -2.80
N GLU A 349 -38.11 -22.85 -3.06
CA GLU A 349 -39.50 -22.66 -3.49
C GLU A 349 -40.33 -21.92 -2.44
N GLU A 350 -40.16 -22.28 -1.17
CA GLU A 350 -40.83 -21.63 -0.04
C GLU A 350 -40.36 -20.19 0.13
N ALA A 351 -39.03 -19.96 0.13
CA ALA A 351 -38.45 -18.62 0.22
C ALA A 351 -38.96 -17.70 -0.92
N LYS A 352 -38.96 -18.21 -2.16
CA LYS A 352 -39.46 -17.48 -3.34
C LYS A 352 -40.96 -17.21 -3.27
N ALA A 353 -41.76 -18.16 -2.79
CA ALA A 353 -43.20 -17.95 -2.59
C ALA A 353 -43.48 -16.82 -1.58
N LYS A 354 -42.56 -16.58 -0.65
CA LYS A 354 -42.57 -15.48 0.31
C LYS A 354 -41.82 -14.23 -0.17
N GLY A 355 -41.34 -14.21 -1.41
CA GLY A 355 -40.67 -13.06 -2.02
C GLY A 355 -39.20 -12.86 -1.63
N PHE A 356 -38.59 -13.81 -0.90
CA PHE A 356 -37.15 -13.80 -0.58
C PHE A 356 -36.34 -14.25 -1.80
N VAL A 357 -36.21 -13.33 -2.75
CA VAL A 357 -35.44 -13.49 -3.98
C VAL A 357 -34.56 -12.26 -4.18
N LEU A 358 -33.32 -12.48 -4.63
CA LEU A 358 -32.44 -11.36 -4.97
C LEU A 358 -32.87 -10.74 -6.31
N GLU A 359 -33.61 -9.62 -6.22
CA GLU A 359 -34.02 -8.76 -7.32
C GLU A 359 -34.16 -7.30 -6.86
N ASN A 360 -34.45 -6.39 -7.79
CA ASN A 360 -34.69 -4.99 -7.45
C ASN A 360 -36.04 -4.80 -6.75
N ASN A 361 -36.02 -4.20 -5.57
CA ASN A 361 -37.17 -3.91 -4.73
C ASN A 361 -38.17 -5.09 -4.52
N PRO A 362 -37.70 -6.25 -4.02
CA PRO A 362 -38.57 -7.40 -3.80
C PRO A 362 -39.65 -7.08 -2.77
N VAL A 363 -40.81 -7.71 -2.94
CA VAL A 363 -41.92 -7.65 -1.98
C VAL A 363 -41.90 -8.94 -1.18
N VAL A 364 -41.64 -8.84 0.12
CA VAL A 364 -41.48 -9.98 1.03
C VAL A 364 -42.68 -10.13 1.96
N LYS A 365 -43.11 -11.38 2.15
CA LYS A 365 -44.12 -11.78 3.13
C LYS A 365 -43.41 -12.36 4.35
N ILE A 366 -43.25 -11.52 5.38
CA ILE A 366 -42.51 -11.88 6.62
C ILE A 366 -43.44 -12.51 7.66
N PHE A 367 -44.71 -12.12 7.66
CA PHE A 367 -45.70 -12.58 8.63
C PHE A 367 -46.66 -13.57 7.97
N ASP A 368 -46.90 -14.70 8.64
CA ASP A 368 -47.89 -15.69 8.20
C ASP A 368 -49.30 -15.33 8.65
N ASP A 369 -49.40 -14.64 9.78
CA ASP A 369 -50.60 -14.30 10.51
C ASP A 369 -51.07 -12.84 10.30
N VAL A 370 -50.25 -12.02 9.63
CA VAL A 370 -50.56 -10.62 9.31
C VAL A 370 -50.60 -10.42 7.80
N ASP A 371 -51.70 -9.87 7.28
CA ASP A 371 -51.88 -9.55 5.85
C ASP A 371 -51.18 -8.24 5.46
N VAL A 372 -49.85 -8.22 5.60
CA VAL A 372 -48.99 -7.10 5.24
C VAL A 372 -47.71 -7.62 4.58
N ASP A 373 -47.48 -7.20 3.35
CA ASP A 373 -46.23 -7.43 2.63
C ASP A 373 -45.32 -6.18 2.74
N LEU A 374 -44.01 -6.39 2.88
CA LEU A 374 -43.03 -5.31 2.92
C LEU A 374 -42.28 -5.23 1.60
N ARG A 375 -42.13 -4.03 1.05
CA ARG A 375 -41.24 -3.81 -0.10
C ARG A 375 -39.86 -3.40 0.38
N LEU A 376 -38.84 -4.20 0.07
CA LEU A 376 -37.46 -3.86 0.38
C LEU A 376 -36.92 -2.81 -0.60
N ALA A 377 -36.00 -1.97 -0.15
CA ALA A 377 -35.33 -0.96 -0.99
C ALA A 377 -33.99 -1.49 -1.53
N ILE A 378 -34.01 -2.69 -2.11
CA ILE A 378 -32.82 -3.35 -2.65
C ILE A 378 -32.54 -2.88 -4.08
N ASN A 379 -31.27 -2.54 -4.33
CA ASN A 379 -30.75 -2.30 -5.67
C ASN A 379 -29.64 -3.31 -5.99
N THR A 380 -29.97 -4.34 -6.77
CA THR A 380 -29.04 -5.41 -7.16
C THR A 380 -27.85 -4.90 -7.96
N ALA A 381 -27.95 -3.73 -8.62
CA ALA A 381 -26.82 -3.10 -9.29
C ALA A 381 -25.75 -2.60 -8.31
N GLN A 382 -26.10 -2.42 -7.02
CA GLN A 382 -25.18 -1.99 -5.97
C GLN A 382 -24.55 -3.14 -5.18
N TYR A 383 -25.02 -4.38 -5.35
CA TYR A 383 -24.59 -5.53 -4.53
C TYR A 383 -23.20 -6.09 -4.88
N GLY A 384 -22.65 -5.66 -6.01
CA GLY A 384 -21.30 -5.97 -6.43
C GLY A 384 -20.84 -4.86 -7.35
N ARG A 385 -19.74 -4.19 -7.04
CA ARG A 385 -19.23 -3.09 -7.86
C ARG A 385 -17.71 -3.05 -7.81
N THR A 386 -17.13 -2.76 -8.97
CA THR A 386 -15.77 -2.28 -9.10
C THR A 386 -15.75 -0.78 -9.27
N PHE A 387 -14.91 -0.13 -8.48
CA PHE A 387 -14.50 1.26 -8.59
C PHE A 387 -13.02 1.33 -8.92
N GLN A 388 -12.56 2.46 -9.43
CA GLN A 388 -11.14 2.68 -9.59
C GLN A 388 -10.79 4.16 -9.57
N ASP A 389 -9.54 4.44 -9.27
CA ASP A 389 -8.91 5.71 -9.62
C ASP A 389 -7.53 5.43 -10.21
N ARG A 390 -7.02 6.37 -11.00
CA ARG A 390 -5.73 6.24 -11.68
C ARG A 390 -4.94 7.52 -11.48
N SER A 391 -3.64 7.40 -11.21
CA SER A 391 -2.75 8.55 -11.11
C SER A 391 -2.71 9.34 -12.43
N HIS A 392 -2.20 10.57 -12.39
CA HIS A 392 -1.60 11.17 -13.58
C HIS A 392 -0.35 10.41 -13.99
N THR A 393 0.16 10.69 -15.20
CA THR A 393 1.38 10.06 -15.70
C THR A 393 2.63 10.48 -14.92
N PHE A 394 3.53 9.53 -14.66
CA PHE A 394 4.83 9.75 -14.03
C PHE A 394 5.93 8.93 -14.71
N ALA A 395 7.18 9.37 -14.57
CA ALA A 395 8.34 8.65 -15.08
C ALA A 395 8.97 7.77 -13.99
N ILE A 396 9.64 6.69 -14.42
CA ILE A 396 10.53 5.91 -13.57
C ILE A 396 11.94 6.01 -14.15
N GLU A 397 12.84 6.57 -13.35
CA GLU A 397 14.21 6.90 -13.74
C GLU A 397 15.21 5.90 -13.14
N PRO A 398 16.27 5.52 -13.86
CA PRO A 398 17.34 4.72 -13.29
C PRO A 398 18.10 5.51 -12.22
N ARG A 399 18.60 4.80 -11.20
CA ARG A 399 19.48 5.40 -10.19
C ARG A 399 20.80 5.85 -10.83
N THR A 400 21.23 7.06 -10.50
CA THR A 400 22.60 7.51 -10.79
C THR A 400 23.60 6.70 -9.97
N SER A 401 24.87 6.68 -10.37
CA SER A 401 25.90 5.84 -9.73
C SER A 401 26.06 6.09 -8.22
N ASP A 402 25.80 7.31 -7.76
CA ASP A 402 25.85 7.72 -6.35
C ASP A 402 24.60 7.33 -5.54
N LEU A 403 23.52 6.92 -6.22
CA LEU A 403 22.26 6.49 -5.63
C LEU A 403 22.06 4.97 -5.68
N VAL A 404 23.01 4.19 -6.18
CA VAL A 404 22.91 2.72 -6.17
C VAL A 404 23.04 2.20 -4.74
N GLY A 405 22.11 1.33 -4.32
CA GLY A 405 22.16 0.64 -3.02
C GLY A 405 21.77 1.47 -1.79
N VAL A 406 21.30 2.71 -1.97
CA VAL A 406 20.81 3.56 -0.85
C VAL A 406 19.28 3.50 -0.73
N THR A 407 18.74 3.71 0.46
CA THR A 407 17.28 3.85 0.63
C THR A 407 16.84 5.26 0.25
N ILE A 408 15.84 5.40 -0.62
CA ILE A 408 15.28 6.69 -1.03
C ILE A 408 13.80 6.73 -0.65
N HIS A 409 13.45 7.65 0.24
CA HIS A 409 12.08 7.92 0.69
C HIS A 409 11.46 9.04 -0.14
N ASN A 410 10.40 8.76 -0.89
CA ASN A 410 9.68 9.79 -1.64
C ASN A 410 8.76 10.59 -0.71
N LEU A 411 8.96 11.91 -0.67
CA LEU A 411 8.11 12.84 0.07
C LEU A 411 7.40 13.77 -0.92
N ASN A 412 6.09 13.55 -1.05
CA ASN A 412 5.23 14.24 -1.99
C ASN A 412 4.19 15.14 -1.28
N VAL A 413 3.29 15.71 -2.09
CA VAL A 413 2.18 16.53 -1.64
C VAL A 413 0.88 16.01 -2.27
N ARG A 414 -0.07 15.61 -1.41
CA ARG A 414 -1.45 15.29 -1.78
C ARG A 414 -2.32 16.55 -1.73
N GLY A 415 -3.54 16.46 -2.26
CA GLY A 415 -4.57 17.47 -2.03
C GLY A 415 -4.71 18.52 -3.14
N LYS A 416 -5.69 19.42 -2.96
CA LYS A 416 -5.92 20.59 -3.83
C LYS A 416 -6.29 21.85 -3.05
N ARG A 417 -6.30 23.01 -3.73
CA ARG A 417 -6.60 24.32 -3.12
C ARG A 417 -8.06 24.38 -2.69
N GLY A 418 -8.30 24.72 -1.44
CA GLY A 418 -9.61 25.02 -0.87
C GLY A 418 -9.68 24.58 0.59
N ASN A 419 -10.80 24.89 1.24
CA ASN A 419 -11.14 24.30 2.53
C ASN A 419 -11.77 22.90 2.34
N ILE A 420 -11.90 22.13 3.42
CA ILE A 420 -12.46 20.77 3.40
C ILE A 420 -13.79 20.65 2.63
N VAL A 421 -14.74 21.58 2.77
CA VAL A 421 -16.04 21.55 2.07
C VAL A 421 -15.91 21.86 0.58
N GLN A 422 -14.97 22.74 0.22
CA GLN A 422 -14.71 23.12 -1.16
C GLN A 422 -14.04 21.99 -1.96
N VAL A 423 -13.15 21.23 -1.31
CA VAL A 423 -12.37 20.17 -1.97
C VAL A 423 -12.98 18.77 -1.85
N TYR A 424 -13.86 18.54 -0.86
CA TYR A 424 -14.57 17.27 -0.68
C TYR A 424 -15.24 16.80 -1.98
N PRO A 425 -15.11 15.51 -2.34
CA PRO A 425 -14.55 14.40 -1.57
C PRO A 425 -13.03 14.17 -1.72
N ALA A 426 -12.31 15.04 -2.44
CA ALA A 426 -10.85 15.06 -2.34
C ALA A 426 -10.42 15.72 -1.01
N VAL A 427 -9.11 15.80 -0.78
CA VAL A 427 -8.54 16.39 0.44
C VAL A 427 -7.81 17.70 0.19
N GLU A 428 -7.59 18.46 1.25
CA GLU A 428 -6.78 19.69 1.27
C GLU A 428 -5.30 19.36 1.09
N TYR A 429 -4.50 20.37 0.74
CA TYR A 429 -3.05 20.20 0.62
C TYR A 429 -2.40 19.73 1.91
N ASP A 430 -1.60 18.67 1.80
CA ASP A 430 -0.83 18.13 2.92
C ASP A 430 0.40 17.34 2.41
N PHE A 431 1.38 17.13 3.28
CA PHE A 431 2.53 16.27 2.97
C PHE A 431 2.13 14.80 3.05
N VAL A 432 2.72 13.98 2.17
CA VAL A 432 2.53 12.53 2.15
C VAL A 432 3.89 11.85 1.90
N PRO A 433 4.36 10.99 2.82
CA PRO A 433 3.79 10.75 4.15
C PRO A 433 3.74 12.02 5.01
N ASN A 434 2.72 12.13 5.88
CA ASN A 434 2.65 13.22 6.87
C ASN A 434 3.68 13.01 7.99
N THR A 435 3.96 11.75 8.34
CA THR A 435 5.08 11.34 9.18
C THR A 435 5.96 10.36 8.43
N LEU A 436 7.19 10.77 8.12
CA LEU A 436 8.20 9.92 7.50
C LEU A 436 9.15 9.38 8.59
N HIS A 437 9.42 8.09 8.55
CA HIS A 437 10.48 7.45 9.35
C HIS A 437 11.65 7.11 8.42
N ALA A 438 12.86 7.46 8.82
CA ALA A 438 14.07 7.22 8.03
C ALA A 438 15.27 6.97 8.96
N ALA A 439 16.33 6.36 8.42
CA ALA A 439 17.60 6.17 9.13
C ALA A 439 18.64 7.22 8.73
N ASN A 440 19.63 7.44 9.60
CA ASN A 440 20.81 8.21 9.25
C ASN A 440 21.52 7.57 8.05
N GLY A 441 21.76 8.34 6.99
CA GLY A 441 22.33 7.85 5.75
C GLY A 441 21.32 7.52 4.65
N ASP A 442 20.03 7.40 4.97
CA ASP A 442 18.96 7.33 3.97
C ASP A 442 18.84 8.65 3.19
N TYR A 443 18.12 8.63 2.09
CA TYR A 443 17.84 9.80 1.26
C TYR A 443 16.35 10.14 1.30
N VAL A 444 16.04 11.43 1.29
CA VAL A 444 14.67 11.92 1.08
C VAL A 444 14.60 12.65 -0.26
N HIS A 445 13.63 12.28 -1.09
CA HIS A 445 13.34 12.95 -2.35
C HIS A 445 12.10 13.83 -2.20
N PHE A 446 12.34 15.14 -2.00
CA PHE A 446 11.27 16.14 -1.94
C PHE A 446 10.86 16.53 -3.36
N GLN A 447 9.65 16.14 -3.76
CA GLN A 447 9.15 16.42 -5.11
C GLN A 447 7.62 16.50 -5.13
N TRP A 448 7.05 17.46 -5.85
CA TRP A 448 5.61 17.56 -6.07
C TRP A 448 5.27 18.52 -7.21
N THR A 449 4.00 18.50 -7.59
CA THR A 449 3.42 19.47 -8.52
C THR A 449 2.36 20.29 -7.81
N GLY A 450 2.25 21.57 -8.12
CA GLY A 450 1.09 22.42 -7.81
C GLY A 450 0.16 22.53 -9.01
N SER A 451 -0.75 23.49 -8.98
CA SER A 451 -1.64 23.82 -10.09
C SER A 451 -1.84 25.33 -10.20
N ASN A 452 -2.21 25.79 -11.40
CA ASN A 452 -2.57 27.17 -11.71
C ASN A 452 -4.06 27.33 -12.07
N THR A 453 -4.82 26.23 -11.98
CA THR A 453 -6.18 26.16 -12.52
C THR A 453 -7.17 25.62 -11.52
N ASN A 454 -6.95 25.80 -10.21
CA ASN A 454 -7.99 25.56 -9.23
C ASN A 454 -9.11 26.61 -9.35
N PRO A 455 -10.31 26.36 -8.80
CA PRO A 455 -11.36 27.36 -8.72
C PRO A 455 -10.89 28.64 -8.01
N ASN A 456 -11.12 29.80 -8.62
CA ASN A 456 -10.70 31.10 -8.07
C ASN A 456 -11.38 31.44 -6.73
N ASN A 457 -12.54 30.86 -6.46
CA ASN A 457 -13.30 31.06 -5.22
C ASN A 457 -12.98 30.02 -4.14
N ASN A 458 -11.97 29.17 -4.35
CA ASN A 458 -11.49 28.28 -3.31
C ASN A 458 -10.52 29.04 -2.40
N ASP A 459 -10.69 28.84 -1.10
CA ASP A 459 -9.90 29.48 -0.07
C ASP A 459 -8.42 29.16 -0.29
N GLY A 460 -7.51 30.11 -0.02
CA GLY A 460 -6.06 29.91 -0.10
C GLY A 460 -5.27 31.20 -0.05
N GLN A 461 -3.98 31.06 0.27
CA GLN A 461 -3.01 32.15 0.23
C GLN A 461 -2.30 32.18 -1.12
N GLY A 462 -1.70 33.32 -1.44
CA GLY A 462 -1.22 33.61 -2.78
C GLY A 462 -2.34 33.82 -3.80
N GLN A 463 -1.92 33.99 -5.04
CA GLN A 463 -2.75 34.23 -6.20
C GLN A 463 -3.90 33.21 -6.31
N ALA A 464 -5.13 33.74 -6.47
CA ALA A 464 -6.33 32.92 -6.60
C ALA A 464 -6.21 31.89 -7.75
N GLY A 465 -6.71 30.68 -7.51
CA GLY A 465 -6.64 29.56 -8.47
C GLY A 465 -5.27 28.86 -8.53
N THR A 466 -4.22 29.44 -7.94
CA THR A 466 -2.89 28.83 -7.88
C THR A 466 -2.61 28.18 -6.53
N ASP A 467 -1.75 27.17 -6.52
CA ASP A 467 -1.23 26.56 -5.30
C ASP A 467 0.24 26.18 -5.45
N ARG A 468 0.97 26.36 -4.36
CA ARG A 468 2.36 25.93 -4.21
C ARG A 468 2.54 25.36 -2.81
N SER A 469 3.47 24.44 -2.68
CA SER A 469 3.91 23.89 -1.39
C SER A 469 5.41 24.08 -1.26
N ASN A 470 5.86 24.46 -0.08
CA ASN A 470 7.26 24.63 0.28
C ASN A 470 7.53 23.98 1.65
N VAL A 471 8.78 23.91 2.06
CA VAL A 471 9.17 23.29 3.33
C VAL A 471 10.05 24.24 4.13
N VAL A 472 9.62 24.55 5.35
CA VAL A 472 10.41 25.26 6.35
C VAL A 472 10.33 24.53 7.70
N LEU A 473 11.45 24.47 8.42
CA LEU A 473 11.46 23.89 9.76
C LEU A 473 10.71 24.81 10.73
N GLN A 474 9.80 24.25 11.53
CA GLN A 474 9.04 24.97 12.54
C GLN A 474 9.93 25.40 13.71
N ASP A 475 9.56 26.48 14.38
CA ASP A 475 10.25 26.97 15.57
C ASP A 475 10.12 26.03 16.77
N ALA A 476 11.04 26.15 17.73
CA ALA A 476 11.05 25.36 18.94
C ALA A 476 9.78 25.56 19.78
N GLN A 477 9.49 24.57 20.61
CA GLN A 477 8.39 24.60 21.57
C GLN A 477 8.57 25.74 22.58
N LEU A 478 7.52 26.53 22.84
CA LEU A 478 7.56 27.64 23.82
C LEU A 478 6.96 27.29 25.18
N TYR A 479 6.17 26.22 25.27
CA TYR A 479 5.43 25.85 26.47
C TYR A 479 5.46 24.33 26.68
N PRO A 480 5.49 23.83 27.92
CA PRO A 480 5.42 22.40 28.19
C PRO A 480 4.10 21.81 27.66
N GLU A 481 4.16 20.72 26.89
CA GLU A 481 2.99 19.90 26.54
C GLU A 481 3.02 18.59 27.35
N GLY A 482 1.84 18.01 27.61
CA GLY A 482 1.64 16.85 28.49
C GLY A 482 2.45 15.59 28.13
N SER A 483 2.60 14.73 29.15
CA SER A 483 3.39 13.47 29.22
C SER A 483 4.56 13.41 28.23
N GLY A 484 5.58 14.24 28.47
CA GLY A 484 6.81 14.33 27.70
C GLY A 484 7.62 13.04 27.66
N LEU A 485 7.27 12.15 26.74
CA LEU A 485 8.10 11.02 26.30
C LEU A 485 8.35 11.16 24.81
N THR A 486 9.21 12.11 24.43
CA THR A 486 9.91 12.01 23.15
C THR A 486 11.39 11.86 23.48
N SER A 487 11.92 10.65 23.28
CA SER A 487 13.35 10.35 23.39
C SER A 487 14.06 10.87 22.13
N GLY A 488 15.14 11.63 22.29
CA GLY A 488 15.96 12.15 21.19
C GLY A 488 15.90 13.67 20.94
N GLN A 489 16.76 14.18 20.05
CA GLN A 489 16.77 15.60 19.69
C GLN A 489 15.49 15.98 18.91
N LYS A 490 14.78 17.00 19.38
CA LYS A 490 13.55 17.52 18.76
C LYS A 490 13.83 18.88 18.12
N PHE A 491 13.52 18.99 16.83
CA PHE A 491 13.62 20.21 16.04
C PHE A 491 12.22 20.63 15.61
N GLY A 492 11.81 21.84 15.99
CA GLY A 492 10.47 22.33 15.75
C GLY A 492 9.37 21.66 16.58
N HIS A 493 8.13 22.12 16.39
CA HIS A 493 6.99 21.67 17.17
C HIS A 493 5.66 21.84 16.44
N TRP A 494 4.77 20.83 16.46
CA TRP A 494 3.46 20.86 15.77
C TRP A 494 2.60 22.10 16.09
N GLY A 495 2.54 22.49 17.37
CA GLY A 495 1.80 23.66 17.83
C GLY A 495 2.35 25.03 17.37
N ARG A 496 3.50 25.07 16.69
CA ARG A 496 4.10 26.33 16.21
C ARG A 496 3.66 26.62 14.78
N SER A 497 3.53 27.91 14.44
CA SER A 497 3.27 28.37 13.07
C SER A 497 4.30 29.39 12.59
N TYR A 498 5.36 29.59 13.36
CA TYR A 498 6.52 30.37 12.95
C TYR A 498 7.65 29.41 12.55
N PRO A 499 8.39 29.70 11.47
CA PRO A 499 9.59 28.95 11.13
C PRO A 499 10.75 29.37 12.03
N GLN A 500 11.74 28.49 12.17
CA GLN A 500 13.05 28.89 12.71
C GLN A 500 13.76 29.85 11.76
N HIS A 501 14.54 30.77 12.33
CA HIS A 501 15.40 31.64 11.52
C HIS A 501 16.47 30.81 10.80
N ILE A 502 16.59 30.96 9.48
CA ILE A 502 17.40 30.08 8.60
C ILE A 502 18.87 29.92 9.02
N ASN A 503 19.46 30.92 9.68
CA ASN A 503 20.85 30.85 10.17
C ASN A 503 21.02 29.90 11.36
N ASN A 504 19.93 29.53 12.04
CA ASN A 504 19.93 28.67 13.22
C ASN A 504 19.25 27.32 12.95
N VAL A 505 18.84 27.06 11.70
CA VAL A 505 18.15 25.84 11.31
C VAL A 505 19.14 24.69 11.21
N THR A 506 18.82 23.60 11.88
CA THR A 506 19.38 22.28 11.59
C THR A 506 18.24 21.39 11.12
N PHE A 507 18.18 21.07 9.83
CA PHE A 507 17.14 20.21 9.26
C PHE A 507 17.79 19.10 8.44
N LEU A 508 17.71 17.85 8.91
CA LEU A 508 18.29 16.62 8.33
C LEU A 508 19.81 16.68 8.04
N GLY A 509 20.49 17.74 8.45
CA GLY A 509 21.87 18.04 8.06
C GLY A 509 22.03 18.58 6.64
N LEU A 510 20.94 19.06 6.01
CA LEU A 510 20.99 19.68 4.69
C LEU A 510 21.77 21.00 4.71
N PRO A 511 22.51 21.32 3.63
CA PRO A 511 23.20 22.59 3.51
C PRO A 511 22.19 23.73 3.39
N LYS A 512 22.59 24.93 3.83
CA LYS A 512 21.75 26.15 3.78
C LYS A 512 21.14 26.41 2.40
N GLN A 513 21.86 26.08 1.32
CA GLN A 513 21.37 26.25 -0.05
C GLN A 513 20.15 25.36 -0.34
N ASP A 514 20.13 24.11 0.12
CA ASP A 514 18.97 23.22 -0.06
C ASP A 514 17.80 23.68 0.81
N LEU A 515 18.07 24.19 2.02
CA LEU A 515 17.03 24.80 2.85
C LEU A 515 16.40 26.04 2.18
N GLN A 516 17.21 26.85 1.50
CA GLN A 516 16.71 27.97 0.70
C GLN A 516 15.89 27.49 -0.50
N ARG A 517 16.32 26.43 -1.20
CA ARG A 517 15.57 25.83 -2.30
C ARG A 517 14.21 25.31 -1.84
N LEU A 518 14.17 24.58 -0.72
CA LEU A 518 12.93 24.09 -0.10
C LEU A 518 12.00 25.21 0.36
N ALA A 519 12.54 26.29 0.92
CA ALA A 519 11.75 27.41 1.43
C ALA A 519 11.19 28.29 0.30
N LEU A 520 11.98 28.51 -0.76
CA LEU A 520 11.70 29.50 -1.81
C LEU A 520 11.27 28.88 -3.15
N LEU A 521 11.35 27.56 -3.30
CA LEU A 521 11.07 26.80 -4.53
C LEU A 521 12.04 27.09 -5.69
N MET A 522 13.32 27.31 -5.37
CA MET A 522 14.34 27.67 -6.36
C MET A 522 14.65 26.55 -7.36
N PRO A 523 14.98 26.89 -8.63
CA PRO A 523 15.15 28.25 -9.16
C PRO A 523 13.82 28.97 -9.39
N ASN A 524 13.77 30.26 -9.01
CA ASN A 524 12.58 31.09 -9.16
C ASN A 524 12.68 31.95 -10.41
N GLN A 525 11.56 32.54 -10.82
CA GLN A 525 11.55 33.58 -11.84
C GLN A 525 12.52 34.72 -11.48
N PHE A 526 13.24 35.24 -12.48
CA PHE A 526 14.04 36.44 -12.31
C PHE A 526 13.11 37.65 -12.11
N ARG A 527 12.98 38.09 -10.85
CA ARG A 527 11.98 39.06 -10.34
C ARG A 527 10.58 38.45 -10.28
N GLY A 528 9.75 39.02 -9.41
CA GLY A 528 8.39 38.52 -9.16
C GLY A 528 7.94 38.71 -7.71
N GLU A 529 6.69 38.38 -7.45
CA GLU A 529 6.09 38.34 -6.12
C GLU A 529 6.33 36.96 -5.49
N MET A 530 7.30 36.91 -4.58
CA MET A 530 7.73 35.66 -3.93
C MET A 530 7.31 35.58 -2.46
N SER A 531 6.64 36.60 -1.89
CA SER A 531 6.20 36.56 -0.49
C SER A 531 5.20 35.44 -0.21
N GLU A 532 4.37 35.10 -1.21
CA GLU A 532 3.42 33.97 -1.17
C GLU A 532 3.73 32.89 -2.23
N LEU A 533 4.92 32.95 -2.83
CA LEU A 533 5.39 32.02 -3.87
C LEU A 533 4.53 32.03 -5.15
N ASP A 534 3.94 33.16 -5.50
CA ASP A 534 3.02 33.26 -6.64
C ASP A 534 3.71 33.04 -7.98
N ASP A 535 4.92 33.56 -8.12
CA ASP A 535 5.73 33.42 -9.34
C ASP A 535 6.63 32.16 -9.35
N ALA A 536 6.43 31.22 -8.42
CA ALA A 536 7.10 29.92 -8.45
C ALA A 536 6.47 29.00 -9.51
N GLY A 537 7.25 28.09 -10.10
CA GLY A 537 6.75 27.04 -11.00
C GLY A 537 5.82 26.06 -10.27
N THR A 538 4.93 25.38 -11.01
CA THR A 538 4.06 24.34 -10.42
C THR A 538 4.87 23.12 -10.00
N TYR A 539 5.88 22.71 -10.78
CA TYR A 539 6.73 21.59 -10.45
C TYR A 539 7.90 22.02 -9.56
N PHE A 540 8.15 21.25 -8.50
CA PHE A 540 9.33 21.39 -7.65
C PHE A 540 9.99 20.03 -7.45
N ASP A 541 11.32 20.03 -7.59
CA ASP A 541 12.18 18.88 -7.33
C ASP A 541 13.49 19.34 -6.69
N LEU A 542 13.79 18.81 -5.49
CA LEU A 542 15.09 19.02 -4.85
C LEU A 542 16.15 18.03 -5.36
N GLY A 543 15.71 16.90 -5.90
CA GLY A 543 16.47 15.66 -6.03
C GLY A 543 16.65 14.95 -4.68
N PRO A 544 17.11 13.69 -4.67
CA PRO A 544 17.39 12.96 -3.43
C PRO A 544 18.47 13.67 -2.61
N ARG A 545 18.25 13.77 -1.29
CA ARG A 545 19.24 14.30 -0.35
C ARG A 545 19.47 13.37 0.83
N LYS A 546 20.74 13.10 1.09
CA LYS A 546 21.18 12.26 2.20
C LYS A 546 20.88 12.92 3.55
N ILE A 547 20.30 12.15 4.44
CA ILE A 547 20.13 12.52 5.84
C ILE A 547 21.47 12.28 6.55
N THR A 548 21.97 13.31 7.24
CA THR A 548 23.27 13.23 7.96
C THR A 548 23.14 13.60 9.44
N ARG A 549 21.94 13.95 9.90
CA ARG A 549 21.64 14.22 11.29
C ARG A 549 20.34 13.53 11.71
N THR A 550 20.37 12.94 12.89
CA THR A 550 19.25 12.27 13.54
C THR A 550 18.44 13.26 14.37
N GLY A 551 17.19 12.89 14.66
CA GLY A 551 16.25 13.70 15.41
C GLY A 551 14.85 13.65 14.84
N THR A 552 13.92 14.28 15.55
CA THR A 552 12.54 14.48 15.10
C THR A 552 12.36 15.90 14.59
N TYR A 553 12.11 16.05 13.30
CA TYR A 553 12.00 17.34 12.61
C TYR A 553 10.55 17.65 12.24
N HIS A 554 10.00 18.73 12.79
CA HIS A 554 8.67 19.23 12.47
C HIS A 554 8.78 20.39 11.49
N TYR A 555 8.11 20.29 10.34
CA TYR A 555 8.17 21.26 9.27
C TYR A 555 6.78 21.60 8.76
N MET A 556 6.68 22.72 8.05
CA MET A 556 5.43 23.22 7.52
C MET A 556 5.61 23.85 6.14
N CYS A 557 4.52 23.96 5.40
CA CYS A 557 4.42 24.86 4.28
C CYS A 557 3.98 26.25 4.78
N THR A 558 4.71 27.31 4.43
CA THR A 558 4.32 28.68 4.83
C THR A 558 3.04 29.14 4.14
N ARG A 559 2.84 28.74 2.88
CA ARG A 559 1.67 29.14 2.08
C ARG A 559 0.38 28.44 2.51
N ASN A 560 0.47 27.17 2.91
CA ASN A 560 -0.68 26.32 3.23
C ASN A 560 -0.83 26.04 4.73
N ASN A 561 -0.53 27.04 5.58
CA ASN A 561 -0.59 26.93 7.04
C ASN A 561 -1.38 28.10 7.66
N ASN A 562 -2.70 28.13 7.46
CA ASN A 562 -3.62 29.11 8.04
C ASN A 562 -4.58 28.43 9.04
N PHE A 563 -4.57 28.90 10.29
CA PHE A 563 -5.26 28.34 11.47
C PHE A 563 -6.79 28.17 11.35
N SER A 564 -7.42 28.68 10.30
CA SER A 564 -8.87 28.58 10.12
C SER A 564 -9.33 27.34 9.34
N ASN A 565 -8.50 26.79 8.45
CA ASN A 565 -8.88 25.65 7.60
C ASN A 565 -7.72 24.78 7.10
N ARG A 566 -6.44 25.17 7.19
CA ARG A 566 -5.33 24.40 6.60
C ARG A 566 -4.07 24.42 7.44
N SER A 567 -3.50 23.23 7.65
CA SER A 567 -2.24 23.05 8.37
C SER A 567 -1.39 22.01 7.66
N GLN A 568 -0.87 22.36 6.47
CA GLN A 568 0.12 21.53 5.77
C GLN A 568 1.42 21.52 6.57
N LYS A 569 1.55 20.50 7.41
CA LYS A 569 2.64 20.30 8.35
C LYS A 569 3.03 18.83 8.30
N GLY A 570 4.32 18.54 8.44
CA GLY A 570 4.82 17.17 8.42
C GLY A 570 5.88 16.95 9.49
N LYS A 571 6.23 15.68 9.69
CA LYS A 571 7.27 15.26 10.63
C LYS A 571 8.18 14.22 9.98
N ILE A 572 9.49 14.39 10.12
CA ILE A 572 10.47 13.36 9.79
C ILE A 572 11.11 12.89 11.10
N VAL A 573 11.06 11.58 11.37
CA VAL A 573 11.73 10.94 12.49
C VAL A 573 12.95 10.21 11.94
N CYS A 574 14.15 10.68 12.31
CA CYS A 574 15.41 10.10 11.88
C CYS A 574 16.16 9.47 13.07
N SER A 575 16.46 8.17 12.98
CA SER A 575 17.20 7.39 13.99
C SER A 575 18.62 7.02 13.54
N GLU A 576 19.50 6.70 14.49
CA GLU A 576 20.88 6.23 14.21
C GLU A 576 20.90 4.80 13.66
N GLY A 577 20.02 3.94 14.17
CA GLY A 577 19.85 2.59 13.67
C GLY A 577 18.79 2.51 12.58
N ALA A 578 18.90 1.45 11.77
CA ALA A 578 17.90 1.12 10.78
C ALA A 578 16.56 0.77 11.47
N SER A 579 15.46 1.14 10.82
CA SER A 579 14.14 0.67 11.20
C SER A 579 13.41 0.20 9.95
N THR A 580 12.59 -0.82 10.10
CA THR A 580 11.70 -1.28 9.05
C THR A 580 10.33 -1.56 9.65
N VAL A 581 9.28 -1.26 8.88
CA VAL A 581 7.89 -1.51 9.27
C VAL A 581 7.21 -2.25 8.15
N LYS A 582 6.51 -3.33 8.48
CA LYS A 582 5.71 -4.07 7.50
C LYS A 582 4.42 -4.57 8.13
N ALA A 583 3.34 -4.48 7.38
CA ALA A 583 2.09 -5.12 7.73
C ALA A 583 2.12 -6.59 7.28
N ILE A 584 2.02 -7.52 8.22
CA ILE A 584 1.99 -8.96 7.95
C ILE A 584 0.66 -9.52 8.44
N GLY A 585 0.03 -10.38 7.65
CA GLY A 585 -1.19 -11.09 8.02
C GLY A 585 -1.07 -12.60 7.77
N TRP A 586 -2.15 -13.25 7.33
CA TRP A 586 -2.28 -14.71 7.23
C TRP A 586 -1.28 -15.36 6.29
N ASN A 587 -0.86 -14.71 5.21
CA ASN A 587 0.18 -15.29 4.34
C ASN A 587 1.55 -15.42 5.03
N GLY A 588 1.72 -14.79 6.19
CA GLY A 588 3.02 -14.66 6.80
C GLY A 588 3.94 -13.75 5.97
N GLY A 589 5.23 -13.88 6.18
CA GLY A 589 6.25 -13.05 5.56
C GLY A 589 7.37 -12.73 6.54
N ASN A 590 8.27 -11.83 6.12
CA ASN A 590 9.39 -11.39 6.94
C ASN A 590 9.43 -9.87 7.06
N VAL A 591 9.88 -9.41 8.23
CA VAL A 591 10.33 -8.04 8.49
C VAL A 591 11.81 -8.12 8.79
N THR A 592 12.65 -7.67 7.85
CA THR A 592 14.11 -7.81 7.94
C THR A 592 14.75 -6.43 7.95
N LEU A 593 15.60 -6.15 8.93
CA LEU A 593 16.44 -4.96 8.89
C LEU A 593 17.38 -5.04 7.69
N GLY A 594 17.56 -3.95 6.95
CA GLY A 594 18.18 -3.96 5.62
C GLY A 594 19.61 -4.55 5.54
N ASP A 595 20.35 -4.58 6.65
CA ASP A 595 21.69 -5.19 6.75
C ASP A 595 21.67 -6.67 7.23
N GLY A 596 20.48 -7.26 7.36
CA GLY A 596 20.28 -8.62 7.85
C GLY A 596 20.60 -8.81 9.33
N LYS A 597 20.76 -7.72 10.11
CA LYS A 597 21.05 -7.84 11.56
C LYS A 597 19.94 -8.46 12.36
N ALA A 598 18.69 -8.26 11.95
CA ALA A 598 17.57 -8.98 12.53
C ALA A 598 16.46 -9.21 11.52
N ALA A 599 15.73 -10.30 11.74
CA ALA A 599 14.53 -10.64 11.00
C ALA A 599 13.46 -11.19 11.93
N VAL A 600 12.21 -10.76 11.72
CA VAL A 600 11.02 -11.40 12.27
C VAL A 600 10.36 -12.17 11.13
N ILE A 601 10.34 -13.49 11.22
CA ILE A 601 9.80 -14.41 10.22
C ILE A 601 8.49 -14.99 10.75
N VAL A 602 7.42 -14.74 10.01
CA VAL A 602 6.06 -15.14 10.31
C VAL A 602 5.66 -16.22 9.32
N SER A 603 5.39 -17.43 9.81
CA SER A 603 4.84 -18.49 8.97
C SER A 603 3.40 -18.19 8.57
N GLN A 604 2.98 -18.76 7.44
CA GLN A 604 1.59 -18.70 6.99
C GLN A 604 0.64 -19.26 8.06
N GLY A 605 -0.49 -18.58 8.24
CA GLY A 605 -1.51 -18.88 9.23
C GLY A 605 -1.16 -18.39 10.64
N THR A 606 0.01 -17.82 10.90
CA THR A 606 0.38 -17.36 12.27
C THR A 606 -0.48 -16.21 12.77
N PHE A 607 -0.97 -15.36 11.85
CA PHE A 607 -1.91 -14.28 12.17
C PHE A 607 -3.24 -14.49 11.44
N SER A 608 -4.34 -14.27 12.14
CA SER A 608 -5.70 -14.22 11.61
C SER A 608 -6.12 -12.82 11.15
N LYS A 609 -5.33 -11.81 11.48
CA LYS A 609 -5.54 -10.39 11.19
C LYS A 609 -4.23 -9.75 10.81
N LEU A 610 -4.31 -8.60 10.14
CA LEU A 610 -3.13 -7.81 9.81
C LEU A 610 -2.48 -7.23 11.08
N VAL A 611 -1.17 -7.43 11.23
CA VAL A 611 -0.34 -6.90 12.30
C VAL A 611 0.74 -6.02 11.69
N LYS A 612 0.83 -4.75 12.11
CA LYS A 612 1.94 -3.85 11.75
C LYS A 612 3.12 -4.16 12.66
N LEU A 613 4.10 -4.87 12.13
CA LEU A 613 5.34 -5.20 12.83
C LEU A 613 6.40 -4.16 12.46
N SER A 614 7.08 -3.60 13.47
CA SER A 614 8.32 -2.85 13.25
C SER A 614 9.50 -3.55 13.91
N VAL A 615 10.65 -3.45 13.25
CA VAL A 615 11.93 -3.89 13.79
C VAL A 615 12.87 -2.70 13.73
N GLU A 616 13.49 -2.37 14.85
CA GLU A 616 14.39 -1.24 15.00
C GLU A 616 15.71 -1.71 15.62
N GLU A 617 16.82 -1.16 15.13
CA GLU A 617 18.13 -1.34 15.76
C GLU A 617 18.42 -0.17 16.69
N TRP A 618 18.83 -0.43 17.93
CA TRP A 618 19.57 0.54 18.73
C TRP A 618 20.99 0.02 18.92
N LYS A 619 21.99 0.84 18.58
CA LYS A 619 23.40 0.51 18.85
C LYS A 619 23.57 0.28 20.37
N ALA A 620 24.54 -0.55 20.76
CA ALA A 620 24.73 -0.92 22.17
C ALA A 620 24.82 0.29 23.11
N GLU A 621 25.56 1.34 22.72
CA GLU A 621 25.67 2.59 23.48
C GLU A 621 24.34 3.35 23.58
N GLU A 622 23.56 3.39 22.49
CA GLU A 622 22.24 4.05 22.47
C GLU A 622 21.24 3.32 23.37
N GLY A 623 21.20 1.98 23.28
CA GLY A 623 20.33 1.17 24.12
C GLY A 623 20.66 1.32 25.60
N GLU A 624 21.95 1.33 25.96
CA GLU A 624 22.41 1.60 27.32
C GLU A 624 21.96 3.00 27.80
N GLN A 625 22.11 4.04 26.97
CA GLN A 625 21.64 5.39 27.30
C GLN A 625 20.12 5.43 27.53
N LYS A 626 19.32 4.71 26.73
CA LYS A 626 17.86 4.62 26.91
C LYS A 626 17.47 3.91 28.21
N VAL A 627 18.16 2.82 28.56
CA VAL A 627 17.97 2.10 29.82
C VAL A 627 18.31 3.01 31.01
N GLN A 628 19.42 3.75 30.93
CA GLN A 628 19.85 4.69 31.97
C GLN A 628 18.91 5.89 32.10
N ALA A 629 18.39 6.42 30.98
CA ALA A 629 17.41 7.51 30.99
C ALA A 629 16.09 7.12 31.69
N ALA A 630 15.77 5.83 31.73
CA ALA A 630 14.66 5.29 32.52
C ALA A 630 15.02 5.01 33.99
N ASN A 631 16.20 5.46 34.46
CA ASN A 631 16.77 5.15 35.77
C ASN A 631 16.93 3.65 36.03
N GLN A 632 17.19 2.86 34.99
CA GLN A 632 17.48 1.43 35.08
C GLN A 632 18.93 1.13 34.67
N LYS A 633 19.33 -0.13 34.85
CA LYS A 633 20.60 -0.68 34.38
C LYS A 633 20.39 -2.08 33.81
N VAL A 634 21.24 -2.48 32.87
CA VAL A 634 21.24 -3.87 32.39
C VAL A 634 21.85 -4.76 33.48
N THR A 635 21.05 -5.69 34.00
CA THR A 635 21.45 -6.58 35.13
C THR A 635 21.88 -7.98 34.67
N VAL A 636 21.95 -8.21 33.37
CA VAL A 636 22.15 -9.53 32.76
C VAL A 636 23.34 -9.55 31.81
N GLY A 637 24.11 -10.64 31.85
CA GLY A 637 25.35 -10.81 31.08
C GLY A 637 26.43 -9.78 31.41
N GLU A 638 27.61 -9.90 30.78
CA GLU A 638 28.76 -9.04 31.07
C GLU A 638 29.04 -8.03 29.95
N GLY A 639 29.22 -8.51 28.72
CA GLY A 639 29.49 -7.69 27.53
C GLY A 639 28.35 -7.74 26.51
N TYR A 640 28.41 -6.84 25.53
CA TYR A 640 27.49 -6.83 24.39
C TYR A 640 28.03 -7.75 23.27
N ALA A 641 27.15 -8.60 22.75
CA ALA A 641 27.41 -9.49 21.63
C ALA A 641 26.47 -9.22 20.43
N SER A 642 25.63 -8.19 20.53
CA SER A 642 24.83 -7.64 19.43
C SER A 642 24.40 -6.20 19.76
N SER A 643 23.91 -5.47 18.75
CA SER A 643 23.00 -4.34 18.96
C SER A 643 21.71 -4.77 19.66
N TYR A 644 20.98 -3.81 20.22
CA TYR A 644 19.61 -4.04 20.67
C TYR A 644 18.68 -4.10 19.47
N ILE A 645 17.76 -5.06 19.49
CA ILE A 645 16.73 -5.23 18.47
C ILE A 645 15.38 -5.03 19.15
N VAL A 646 14.65 -4.01 18.70
CA VAL A 646 13.33 -3.68 19.23
C VAL A 646 12.28 -4.13 18.25
N VAL A 647 11.31 -4.90 18.72
CA VAL A 647 10.19 -5.40 17.92
C VAL A 647 8.89 -4.83 18.46
N HIS A 648 8.14 -4.13 17.63
CA HIS A 648 6.79 -3.65 17.96
C HIS A 648 5.70 -4.40 17.19
N PRO A 649 4.49 -4.54 17.76
CA PRO A 649 4.13 -4.12 19.13
C PRO A 649 4.83 -5.00 20.18
N GLU A 650 5.13 -4.43 21.35
CA GLU A 650 5.77 -5.22 22.43
C GLU A 650 4.82 -6.19 23.11
N GLU A 651 3.52 -5.93 22.99
CA GLU A 651 2.43 -6.78 23.45
C GLU A 651 2.33 -8.05 22.60
N LYS A 652 1.56 -9.02 23.10
CA LYS A 652 1.25 -10.24 22.34
C LYS A 652 0.56 -9.91 21.02
N PHE A 653 1.19 -10.30 19.92
CA PHE A 653 0.68 -10.03 18.57
C PHE A 653 0.32 -11.30 17.80
N SER A 654 0.82 -12.48 18.21
CA SER A 654 0.47 -13.74 17.56
C SER A 654 -0.85 -14.31 18.07
N ASP A 655 -1.53 -15.06 17.20
CA ASP A 655 -2.72 -15.81 17.57
C ASP A 655 -2.40 -16.84 18.67
N GLU A 656 -3.43 -17.29 19.39
CA GLU A 656 -3.26 -18.21 20.51
C GLU A 656 -2.55 -19.51 20.11
N GLY A 657 -1.52 -19.88 20.88
CA GLY A 657 -0.68 -21.06 20.62
C GLY A 657 0.34 -20.89 19.48
N LYS A 658 0.36 -19.77 18.75
CA LYS A 658 1.29 -19.52 17.64
C LYS A 658 2.43 -18.60 18.05
N LYS A 659 3.59 -18.78 17.42
CA LYS A 659 4.80 -17.98 17.62
C LYS A 659 5.38 -17.56 16.28
N VAL A 660 6.19 -16.51 16.31
CA VAL A 660 7.02 -16.06 15.19
C VAL A 660 8.48 -16.36 15.48
N THR A 661 9.26 -16.53 14.42
CA THR A 661 10.71 -16.71 14.54
C THR A 661 11.38 -15.35 14.56
N LEU A 662 12.24 -15.10 15.53
CA LEU A 662 13.12 -13.95 15.55
C LEU A 662 14.55 -14.45 15.32
N GLN A 663 15.25 -13.80 14.39
CA GLN A 663 16.67 -14.01 14.12
C GLN A 663 17.44 -12.74 14.44
N MET A 664 18.58 -12.88 15.12
CA MET A 664 19.49 -11.78 15.44
C MET A 664 20.91 -12.18 15.07
N LYS A 665 21.62 -11.31 14.35
CA LYS A 665 23.04 -11.48 14.08
C LYS A 665 23.86 -11.19 15.33
N ILE A 666 24.85 -12.04 15.57
CA ILE A 666 25.77 -11.99 16.70
C ILE A 666 27.13 -11.48 16.22
N ASP A 667 27.73 -10.60 17.02
CA ASP A 667 29.02 -10.01 16.72
C ASP A 667 30.14 -11.08 16.71
N PRO A 668 31.03 -11.09 15.69
CA PRO A 668 32.09 -12.09 15.59
C PRO A 668 33.02 -12.11 16.81
N GLY A 669 33.44 -13.29 17.25
CA GLY A 669 34.36 -13.46 18.37
C GLY A 669 33.72 -13.42 19.77
N SER A 670 32.39 -13.32 19.84
CA SER A 670 31.62 -13.46 21.08
C SER A 670 31.71 -14.89 21.63
N SER A 671 31.96 -15.04 22.93
CA SER A 671 31.97 -16.33 23.66
C SER A 671 30.57 -16.95 23.77
N GLU A 672 30.35 -17.88 24.70
CA GLU A 672 28.99 -18.32 25.08
C GLU A 672 28.11 -17.08 25.36
N ILE A 673 26.93 -17.02 24.74
CA ILE A 673 26.01 -15.87 24.81
C ILE A 673 24.66 -16.26 25.44
N GLY A 674 23.99 -15.27 26.03
CA GLY A 674 22.59 -15.34 26.38
C GLY A 674 21.80 -14.26 25.63
N ILE A 675 20.62 -14.62 25.14
CA ILE A 675 19.65 -13.65 24.61
C ILE A 675 18.75 -13.20 25.75
N TYR A 676 18.57 -11.89 25.89
CA TYR A 676 17.75 -11.31 26.94
C TYR A 676 16.71 -10.36 26.35
N ARG A 677 15.51 -10.37 26.94
CA ARG A 677 14.37 -9.54 26.57
C ARG A 677 13.92 -8.67 27.73
N THR A 678 13.54 -7.42 27.44
CA THR A 678 12.84 -6.49 28.35
C THR A 678 11.75 -5.72 27.61
N SER A 679 10.90 -4.98 28.33
CA SER A 679 10.02 -3.95 27.74
C SER A 679 10.72 -2.59 27.71
N SER A 680 10.51 -1.82 26.64
CA SER A 680 10.97 -0.43 26.53
C SER A 680 10.23 0.55 27.42
N SER A 681 9.06 0.15 27.96
CA SER A 681 8.25 1.01 28.82
C SER A 681 8.95 1.40 30.12
N ASN A 682 9.76 0.50 30.68
CA ASN A 682 10.44 0.73 31.95
C ASN A 682 11.80 0.06 32.12
N PHE A 683 12.21 -0.86 31.24
CA PHE A 683 13.48 -1.61 31.34
C PHE A 683 13.70 -2.37 32.67
N ALA A 684 12.64 -2.64 33.44
CA ALA A 684 12.75 -3.08 34.83
C ALA A 684 13.04 -4.57 34.99
N THR A 685 12.68 -5.41 34.03
CA THR A 685 12.82 -6.87 34.14
C THR A 685 13.42 -7.46 32.86
N TRP A 686 14.56 -8.13 33.02
CA TRP A 686 15.24 -8.85 31.97
C TRP A 686 14.96 -10.35 32.07
N THR A 687 14.48 -10.94 30.99
CA THR A 687 14.17 -12.37 30.88
C THR A 687 15.09 -13.04 29.88
N LYS A 688 15.69 -14.18 30.24
CA LYS A 688 16.49 -14.96 29.31
C LYS A 688 15.56 -15.65 28.31
N VAL A 689 15.90 -15.60 27.03
CA VAL A 689 15.18 -16.25 25.94
C VAL A 689 15.99 -17.47 25.49
N ASP A 690 15.31 -18.61 25.37
CA ASP A 690 15.93 -19.82 24.83
C ASP A 690 16.11 -19.65 23.31
N ALA A 691 17.37 -19.64 22.89
CA ALA A 691 17.77 -19.40 21.52
C ALA A 691 18.81 -20.42 21.06
N GLU A 692 18.71 -20.82 19.80
CA GLU A 692 19.70 -21.63 19.12
C GLU A 692 20.63 -20.71 18.32
N VAL A 693 21.94 -20.89 18.48
CA VAL A 693 22.94 -20.05 17.79
C VAL A 693 23.66 -20.90 16.76
N ASN A 694 23.46 -20.59 15.48
CA ASN A 694 24.10 -21.28 14.36
C ASN A 694 24.69 -20.23 13.41
N ASP A 695 25.94 -20.44 12.99
CA ASP A 695 26.65 -19.57 12.03
C ASP A 695 26.58 -18.06 12.35
N GLY A 696 26.67 -17.71 13.64
CA GLY A 696 26.63 -16.32 14.10
C GLY A 696 25.23 -15.68 14.07
N ILE A 697 24.17 -16.48 13.96
CA ILE A 697 22.78 -16.03 14.05
C ILE A 697 22.12 -16.74 15.24
N ALA A 698 21.59 -15.95 16.17
CA ALA A 698 20.71 -16.45 17.23
C ALA A 698 19.27 -16.48 16.72
N GLN A 699 18.62 -17.64 16.81
CA GLN A 699 17.24 -17.87 16.39
C GLN A 699 16.40 -18.35 17.57
N PHE A 700 15.21 -17.75 17.74
CA PHE A 700 14.28 -18.11 18.81
C PHE A 700 12.83 -17.81 18.44
N GLN A 701 11.87 -18.36 19.19
CA GLN A 701 10.43 -18.23 18.91
C GLN A 701 9.75 -17.35 19.96
N VAL A 702 9.00 -16.34 19.52
CA VAL A 702 8.30 -15.38 20.40
C VAL A 702 6.84 -15.21 20.02
N ALA A 703 5.99 -14.84 20.98
CA ALA A 703 4.59 -14.49 20.75
C ALA A 703 4.31 -12.98 20.91
N GLU A 704 5.31 -12.24 21.40
CA GLU A 704 5.24 -10.85 21.78
C GLU A 704 6.56 -10.16 21.42
N GLY A 705 6.51 -8.84 21.19
CA GLY A 705 7.67 -8.05 20.83
C GLY A 705 8.50 -7.69 22.05
N GLY A 706 9.22 -6.58 21.99
CA GLY A 706 10.05 -6.10 23.08
C GLY A 706 11.47 -5.74 22.63
N VAL A 707 12.31 -5.42 23.60
CA VAL A 707 13.71 -5.05 23.40
C VAL A 707 14.57 -6.28 23.68
N TYR A 708 15.25 -6.77 22.65
CA TYR A 708 16.11 -7.95 22.69
C TYR A 708 17.58 -7.56 22.55
N VAL A 709 18.47 -8.24 23.29
CA VAL A 709 19.92 -8.04 23.17
C VAL A 709 20.67 -9.33 23.47
N ALA A 710 21.71 -9.62 22.69
CA ALA A 710 22.66 -10.68 22.99
C ALA A 710 23.78 -10.17 23.89
N ARG A 711 24.02 -10.87 25.00
CA ARG A 711 25.06 -10.53 25.98
C ARG A 711 25.98 -11.72 26.18
N THR A 712 27.27 -11.48 26.40
CA THR A 712 28.20 -12.55 26.77
C THR A 712 27.89 -13.05 28.18
N VAL A 713 28.01 -14.36 28.38
CA VAL A 713 27.84 -15.00 29.69
C VAL A 713 29.16 -15.61 30.18
N PRO A 714 29.45 -15.56 31.49
CA PRO A 714 30.64 -16.18 32.05
C PRO A 714 30.58 -17.70 31.89
N GLN A 715 31.68 -18.32 31.47
CA GLN A 715 31.79 -19.78 31.33
C GLN A 715 31.81 -20.46 32.71
N VAL A 716 30.63 -20.68 33.29
CA VAL A 716 30.47 -21.27 34.62
C VAL A 716 31.17 -22.62 34.72
N GLY A 717 31.18 -23.42 33.65
CA GLY A 717 31.88 -24.71 33.61
C GLY A 717 33.41 -24.59 33.78
N LEU A 718 34.02 -23.58 33.16
CA LEU A 718 35.46 -23.31 33.29
C LEU A 718 35.79 -22.81 34.70
N ILE A 719 34.96 -21.92 35.24
CA ILE A 719 35.13 -21.36 36.59
C ILE A 719 34.99 -22.45 37.65
N VAL A 720 33.97 -23.30 37.57
CA VAL A 720 33.78 -24.44 38.48
C VAL A 720 34.94 -25.43 38.33
N GLY A 721 35.40 -25.72 37.10
CA GLY A 721 36.55 -26.57 36.86
C GLY A 721 37.84 -26.03 37.51
N ILE A 722 38.11 -24.73 37.38
CA ILE A 722 39.26 -24.06 37.99
C ILE A 722 39.15 -24.07 39.53
N VAL A 723 37.98 -23.75 40.08
CA VAL A 723 37.76 -23.73 41.54
C VAL A 723 37.89 -25.14 42.13
N VAL A 724 37.34 -26.16 41.48
CA VAL A 724 37.50 -27.56 41.90
C VAL A 724 38.97 -27.99 41.81
N ALA A 725 39.69 -27.63 40.74
CA ALA A 725 41.10 -27.93 40.61
C ALA A 725 41.95 -27.27 41.73
N ILE A 726 41.65 -26.01 42.06
CA ILE A 726 42.31 -25.30 43.18
C ILE A 726 42.02 -25.99 44.51
N LEU A 727 40.76 -26.38 44.77
CA LEU A 727 40.37 -27.08 46.00
C LEU A 727 41.07 -28.43 46.14
N VAL A 728 41.22 -29.19 45.05
CA VAL A 728 41.97 -30.46 45.04
C VAL A 728 43.45 -30.24 45.32
N ILE A 729 44.07 -29.20 44.72
CA ILE A 729 45.48 -28.85 44.98
C ILE A 729 45.67 -28.46 46.45
N VAL A 730 44.79 -27.64 47.02
CA VAL A 730 44.85 -27.24 48.44
C VAL A 730 44.69 -28.47 49.35
N ALA A 731 43.75 -29.36 49.07
CA ALA A 731 43.57 -30.59 49.83
C ALA A 731 44.80 -31.51 49.77
N LEU A 732 45.45 -31.63 48.60
CA LEU A 732 46.70 -32.36 48.44
C LEU A 732 47.84 -31.71 49.24
N VAL A 733 48.01 -30.39 49.16
CA VAL A 733 49.07 -29.68 49.92
C VAL A 733 48.85 -29.82 51.42
N VAL A 734 47.63 -29.58 51.92
CA VAL A 734 47.30 -29.74 53.34
C VAL A 734 47.46 -31.19 53.79
N GLY A 735 46.96 -32.15 53.00
CA GLY A 735 47.13 -33.58 53.26
C GLY A 735 48.60 -33.99 53.31
N THR A 736 49.42 -33.44 52.42
CA THR A 736 50.87 -33.67 52.35
C THR A 736 51.57 -33.07 53.58
N VAL A 737 51.22 -31.84 53.98
CA VAL A 737 51.74 -31.18 55.20
C VAL A 737 51.35 -31.96 56.45
N VAL A 738 50.09 -32.40 56.58
CA VAL A 738 49.62 -33.20 57.72
C VAL A 738 50.28 -34.57 57.75
N TYR A 739 50.42 -35.22 56.60
CA TYR A 739 51.10 -36.51 56.47
C TYR A 739 52.56 -36.43 56.91
N PHE A 740 53.31 -35.41 56.46
CA PHE A 740 54.70 -35.23 56.85
C PHE A 740 54.87 -34.74 58.30
N LYS A 741 53.89 -34.00 58.85
CA LYS A 741 53.85 -33.65 60.28
C LYS A 741 53.66 -34.87 61.18
N LYS A 742 52.85 -35.86 60.74
CA LYS A 742 52.68 -37.15 61.46
C LYS A 742 53.79 -38.17 61.18
N ASN A 743 54.57 -38.01 60.11
CA ASN A 743 55.65 -38.90 59.72
C ASN A 743 56.99 -38.16 59.50
N PRO A 744 57.63 -37.60 60.55
CA PRO A 744 58.83 -36.78 60.41
C PRO A 744 60.01 -37.51 59.74
N ASN A 745 60.12 -38.82 59.97
CA ASN A 745 61.20 -39.65 59.43
C ASN A 745 61.14 -39.77 57.89
N LYS A 746 59.94 -39.70 57.29
CA LYS A 746 59.77 -39.75 55.83
C LYS A 746 60.12 -38.42 55.15
N TRP A 747 59.85 -37.29 55.81
CA TRP A 747 60.29 -35.97 55.33
C TRP A 747 61.83 -35.86 55.28
N ASN A 748 62.50 -36.40 56.30
CA ASN A 748 63.97 -36.43 56.35
C ASN A 748 64.59 -37.29 55.23
N ASN A 749 63.94 -38.38 54.82
CA ASN A 749 64.40 -39.19 53.69
C ASN A 749 64.26 -38.46 52.34
N ILE A 750 63.19 -37.68 52.15
CA ILE A 750 63.02 -36.84 50.96
C ILE A 750 64.08 -35.73 50.92
N ARG A 751 64.33 -35.05 52.04
CA ARG A 751 65.40 -34.03 52.17
C ARG A 751 66.80 -34.59 51.91
N ARG A 752 67.09 -35.82 52.34
CA ARG A 752 68.37 -36.49 52.06
C ARG A 752 68.53 -36.87 50.58
N SER A 753 67.43 -37.18 49.88
CA SER A 753 67.49 -37.49 48.45
C SER A 753 67.77 -36.26 47.57
N THR A 754 67.31 -35.07 47.97
CA THR A 754 67.59 -33.80 47.27
C THR A 754 68.93 -33.18 47.66
N ALA A 755 69.47 -33.46 48.85
CA ALA A 755 70.82 -33.03 49.22
C ALA A 755 71.94 -33.83 48.52
N ASN A 756 71.65 -35.01 47.95
CA ASN A 756 72.59 -35.80 47.13
C ASN A 756 72.46 -35.51 45.61
N ARG A 757 71.78 -34.43 45.23
CA ARG A 757 71.74 -33.90 43.87
C ARG A 757 71.95 -32.38 43.89
N VAL A 758 73.18 -31.98 44.23
CA VAL A 758 73.81 -30.75 43.73
C VAL A 758 75.07 -31.17 43.01
#